data_AF-A0A962QGT8-F1
#
_entry.id   AF-A0A962QGT8-F1
#
_cell.length_a   1.000
_cell.length_b   1.000
_cell.length_c   1.000
_cell.angle_alpha   90.00
_cell.angle_beta   90.00
_cell.angle_gamma   90.00
#
_symmetry.space_group_name_H-M   'P 1'
#
loop_
_entity.id
_entity.type
_entity.pdbx_description
1 polymer ?
#
loop_
_entity_poly.entity_id
_entity_poly.type
_entity_poly.pdbx_seq_one_letter_code
_entity_poly.pdbx_strand_id
1 'polypeptide(L)'
;MRRLVTLFVELGIVAGAVFIADWLQGVVDIIPKWLLRLPEVNYDSADFWIVFKYFLVIHALVLGVAQWLLGAWRPGDAKRTVNEVFLLAVAFAISSLVVFVTTTVNFDPQFIVGIFVVCLLIYVVLYFVTAVPATGLVAALGGFFRALLRRVFSVPGVIALLLALSPGILAKLFTTDRDVANLITQIRINLNTSDTGGWTVENAIGGRSFLQPILVQFPPGRSDEMYVLERHGRLYRMPWNKPGQPSLVLDFSDTVGEVDAENGALGFDFHPEFGNAGSGNGGFIYLYYTSVLQGQQINHLSRFDLSSGEPQAVRASERVLMEIDRDEDGFHNGGSVEFGPDGFLYVAFGEMTDPDAHQRIDMGLSGGVLRIDVDQRGGAISHPIIRQPVNGKTQDYYIPNDNPFAGVPGVLEEFYAVGLRNPFRIAFDPANGNLWAGEVGSTVWEEVNLLRKGGNYQFPYIEGNQATGKPRPEKLWGDEVAPIYTYQHTAYERAVIGGIVYRGKRYPKLQGKYLFGDNYSGNIYALPASGEVVTKVELLGKANQYAQRGITSFVETPDGQILLTTLGSASGSSGEIIRLIPKSESSSDTAASAPVVSAPVSDADVKGLFSTNCSRCHGPSGRGDGPDSSQLGVPVPNFASAEFQTQRTDEDLIAVIKNGGGARGLSPMMPPWGMALSDAEINALVKYIRAQAVGNGER
;
A
#
# COMPACT_ATOMS: atom_id res chain seq x y z
N MET A 1 -10.58 11.75 -50.40
CA MET A 1 -9.66 10.61 -50.64
C MET A 1 -8.25 10.87 -50.15
N ARG A 2 -7.45 11.80 -50.73
CA ARG A 2 -6.05 12.04 -50.32
C ARG A 2 -5.84 12.28 -48.82
N ARG A 3 -6.70 13.09 -48.18
CA ARG A 3 -6.66 13.33 -46.72
C ARG A 3 -6.86 12.06 -45.88
N LEU A 4 -7.76 11.17 -46.33
CA LEU A 4 -8.02 9.89 -45.66
C LEU A 4 -6.82 8.96 -45.81
N VAL A 5 -6.24 8.88 -47.01
CA VAL A 5 -5.01 8.09 -47.23
C VAL A 5 -3.89 8.57 -46.33
N THR A 6 -3.68 9.89 -46.23
CA THR A 6 -2.70 10.48 -45.31
C THR A 6 -2.99 10.06 -43.87
N LEU A 7 -4.23 10.21 -43.39
CA LEU A 7 -4.59 9.81 -42.03
C LEU A 7 -4.31 8.33 -41.77
N PHE A 8 -4.62 7.43 -42.72
CA PHE A 8 -4.29 6.01 -42.57
C PHE A 8 -2.78 5.75 -42.49
N VAL A 9 -1.96 6.48 -43.25
CA VAL A 9 -0.50 6.39 -43.14
C VAL A 9 -0.03 6.84 -41.77
N GLU A 10 -0.55 7.97 -41.27
CA GLU A 10 -0.20 8.48 -39.95
C GLU A 10 -0.61 7.51 -38.83
N LEU A 11 -1.80 6.92 -38.92
CA LEU A 11 -2.24 5.88 -37.97
C LEU A 11 -1.40 4.60 -38.07
N GLY A 12 -0.93 4.25 -39.27
CA GLY A 12 0.04 3.17 -39.45
C GLY A 12 1.38 3.45 -38.76
N ILE A 13 1.85 4.70 -38.79
CA ILE A 13 3.04 5.14 -38.05
C ILE A 13 2.81 5.00 -36.54
N VAL A 14 1.68 5.48 -36.03
CA VAL A 14 1.35 5.37 -34.60
C VAL A 14 1.26 3.90 -34.18
N ALA A 15 0.54 3.06 -34.93
CA ALA A 15 0.46 1.62 -34.66
C ALA A 15 1.84 0.97 -34.62
N GLY A 16 2.68 1.22 -35.63
CA GLY A 16 4.05 0.71 -35.68
C GLY A 16 4.91 1.21 -34.52
N ALA A 17 4.77 2.47 -34.14
CA ALA A 17 5.48 3.05 -33.01
C ALA A 17 5.10 2.40 -31.68
N VAL A 18 3.83 2.02 -31.49
CA VAL A 18 3.39 1.26 -30.30
C VAL A 18 4.09 -0.09 -30.24
N PHE A 19 4.12 -0.87 -31.32
CA PHE A 19 4.86 -2.14 -31.34
C PHE A 19 6.37 -1.99 -31.16
N ILE A 20 6.98 -0.98 -31.78
CA ILE A 20 8.42 -0.74 -31.66
C ILE A 20 8.77 -0.28 -30.24
N ALA A 21 7.94 0.57 -29.63
CA ALA A 21 8.16 1.02 -28.26
C ALA A 21 8.06 -0.14 -27.26
N ASP A 22 7.10 -1.04 -27.45
CA ASP A 22 6.91 -2.24 -26.61
C ASP A 22 8.12 -3.18 -26.70
N TRP A 23 8.68 -3.33 -27.91
CA TRP A 23 9.92 -4.06 -28.08
C TRP A 23 11.13 -3.33 -27.46
N LEU A 24 11.25 -2.00 -27.65
CA LEU A 24 12.39 -1.22 -27.19
C LEU A 24 12.50 -1.19 -25.66
N GLN A 25 11.38 -1.07 -24.94
CA GLN A 25 11.39 -1.02 -23.47
C GLN A 25 12.01 -2.28 -22.84
N GLY A 26 11.90 -3.43 -23.50
CA GLY A 26 12.53 -4.69 -23.05
C GLY A 26 14.02 -4.81 -23.36
N VAL A 27 14.60 -3.86 -24.10
CA VAL A 27 15.99 -3.94 -24.59
C VAL A 27 16.84 -2.74 -24.12
N VAL A 28 16.25 -1.55 -23.99
CA VAL A 28 16.96 -0.32 -23.63
C VAL A 28 16.11 0.61 -22.76
N ASP A 29 16.76 1.32 -21.84
CA ASP A 29 16.15 2.43 -21.09
C ASP A 29 16.01 3.66 -22.00
N ILE A 30 14.82 3.89 -22.58
CA ILE A 30 14.53 5.05 -23.44
C ILE A 30 14.66 6.36 -22.65
N ILE A 31 14.16 6.37 -21.42
CA ILE A 31 14.38 7.40 -20.41
C ILE A 31 15.56 6.93 -19.56
N PRO A 32 16.73 7.60 -19.64
CA PRO A 32 17.88 7.18 -18.86
C PRO A 32 17.59 7.22 -17.35
N LYS A 33 17.97 6.17 -16.62
CA LYS A 33 17.73 6.07 -15.16
C LYS A 33 18.35 7.21 -14.33
N TRP A 34 19.37 7.91 -14.85
CA TRP A 34 19.94 9.10 -14.20
C TRP A 34 19.04 10.35 -14.33
N LEU A 35 18.17 10.39 -15.34
CA LEU A 35 17.25 11.48 -15.59
C LEU A 35 15.95 11.32 -14.78
N LEU A 36 15.40 10.11 -14.78
CA LEU A 36 14.18 9.78 -14.05
C LEU A 36 14.22 8.30 -13.68
N ARG A 37 14.27 7.99 -12.38
CA ARG A 37 14.06 6.63 -11.87
C ARG A 37 12.57 6.41 -11.67
N LEU A 38 12.02 5.44 -12.39
CA LEU A 38 10.64 5.04 -12.29
C LEU A 38 10.59 3.61 -11.75
N PRO A 39 9.57 3.27 -10.94
CA PRO A 39 9.38 1.90 -10.51
C PRO A 39 9.25 0.99 -11.73
N GLU A 40 9.76 -0.23 -11.62
CA GLU A 40 9.50 -1.26 -12.62
C GLU A 40 8.03 -1.63 -12.57
N VAL A 41 7.40 -1.68 -13.74
CA VAL A 41 5.98 -1.90 -13.88
C VAL A 41 5.81 -3.09 -14.81
N ASN A 42 5.11 -4.13 -14.35
CA ASN A 42 4.79 -5.22 -15.26
C ASN A 42 3.66 -4.79 -16.20
N TYR A 43 3.97 -4.85 -17.49
CA TYR A 43 3.11 -4.44 -18.58
C TYR A 43 2.75 -5.67 -19.42
N ASP A 44 1.50 -6.10 -19.34
CA ASP A 44 1.08 -7.35 -19.96
C ASP A 44 0.43 -7.18 -21.34
N SER A 45 0.04 -8.29 -21.97
CA SER A 45 -0.60 -8.24 -23.29
C SER A 45 -1.97 -7.55 -23.27
N ALA A 46 -2.72 -7.62 -22.16
CA ALA A 46 -4.03 -6.97 -22.07
C ALA A 46 -3.85 -5.44 -22.00
N ASP A 47 -2.91 -4.99 -21.18
CA ASP A 47 -2.49 -3.59 -21.06
C ASP A 47 -2.02 -3.04 -22.41
N PHE A 48 -1.20 -3.82 -23.15
CA PHE A 48 -0.76 -3.49 -24.52
C PHE A 48 -1.94 -3.11 -25.42
N TRP A 49 -2.95 -3.97 -25.50
CA TRP A 49 -4.08 -3.76 -26.39
C TRP A 49 -4.97 -2.59 -25.95
N ILE A 50 -5.06 -2.32 -24.64
CA ILE A 50 -5.73 -1.13 -24.13
C ILE A 50 -4.99 0.13 -24.63
N VAL A 51 -3.68 0.23 -24.38
CA VAL A 51 -2.91 1.41 -24.80
C VAL A 51 -2.95 1.58 -26.32
N PHE A 52 -2.74 0.51 -27.08
CA PHE A 52 -2.83 0.50 -28.54
C PHE A 52 -4.15 1.09 -29.03
N LYS A 53 -5.28 0.65 -28.46
CA LYS A 53 -6.62 1.14 -28.81
C LYS A 53 -6.77 2.64 -28.52
N TYR A 54 -6.43 3.08 -27.30
CA TYR A 54 -6.59 4.48 -26.91
C TYR A 54 -5.71 5.41 -27.74
N PHE A 55 -4.44 5.03 -27.97
CA PHE A 55 -3.53 5.80 -28.81
C PHE A 55 -4.07 5.93 -30.23
N LEU A 56 -4.50 4.83 -30.87
CA LEU A 56 -5.03 4.90 -32.23
C LEU A 56 -6.30 5.75 -32.33
N VAL A 57 -7.25 5.60 -31.40
CA VAL A 57 -8.51 6.36 -31.43
C VAL A 57 -8.24 7.85 -31.26
N ILE A 58 -7.44 8.23 -30.27
CA ILE A 58 -7.17 9.65 -29.97
C ILE A 58 -6.34 10.30 -31.10
N HIS A 59 -5.35 9.59 -31.63
CA HIS A 59 -4.58 10.09 -32.78
C HIS A 59 -5.45 10.20 -34.04
N ALA A 60 -6.39 9.28 -34.26
CA ALA A 60 -7.33 9.37 -35.38
C ALA A 60 -8.20 10.63 -35.29
N LEU A 61 -8.64 10.99 -34.08
CA LEU A 61 -9.41 12.21 -33.85
C LEU A 61 -8.57 13.47 -34.08
N VAL A 62 -7.41 13.58 -33.42
CA VAL A 62 -6.57 14.79 -33.48
C VAL A 62 -6.00 15.00 -34.89
N LEU A 63 -5.41 13.96 -35.48
CA LEU A 63 -4.83 14.03 -36.82
C LEU A 63 -5.92 14.11 -37.89
N GLY A 64 -7.07 13.45 -37.70
CA GLY A 64 -8.21 13.57 -38.62
C GLY A 64 -8.73 15.00 -38.74
N VAL A 65 -8.89 15.68 -37.60
CA VAL A 65 -9.25 17.11 -37.57
C VAL A 65 -8.15 17.96 -38.22
N ALA A 66 -6.87 17.65 -37.98
CA ALA A 66 -5.76 18.35 -38.62
C ALA A 66 -5.77 18.18 -40.15
N GLN A 67 -5.97 16.97 -40.67
CA GLN A 67 -6.06 16.75 -42.12
C GLN A 67 -7.27 17.46 -42.73
N TRP A 68 -8.36 17.62 -41.98
CA TRP A 68 -9.54 18.36 -42.43
C TRP A 68 -9.29 19.88 -42.50
N LEU A 69 -8.66 20.46 -41.47
CA LEU A 69 -8.43 21.91 -41.36
C LEU A 69 -7.20 22.39 -42.14
N LEU A 70 -6.08 21.68 -42.04
CA LEU A 70 -4.78 22.08 -42.58
C LEU A 70 -4.48 21.44 -43.94
N GLY A 71 -5.32 20.50 -44.38
CA GLY A 71 -5.11 19.71 -45.58
C GLY A 71 -4.11 18.57 -45.40
N ALA A 72 -4.06 17.71 -46.42
CA ALA A 72 -3.25 16.49 -46.42
C ALA A 72 -1.76 16.79 -46.22
N TRP A 73 -1.16 16.18 -45.19
CA TRP A 73 0.26 16.23 -44.93
C TRP A 73 1.09 15.87 -46.17
N ARG A 74 2.16 16.66 -46.38
CA ARG A 74 3.20 16.41 -47.37
C ARG A 74 4.52 16.41 -46.62
N PRO A 75 5.18 15.26 -46.45
CA PRO A 75 6.36 15.17 -45.60
C PRO A 75 7.47 16.17 -45.93
N GLY A 76 7.66 16.53 -47.20
CA GLY A 76 8.68 17.49 -47.62
C GLY A 76 8.37 18.98 -47.34
N ASP A 77 7.18 19.31 -46.84
CA ASP A 77 6.82 20.68 -46.45
C ASP A 77 7.20 20.93 -44.97
N ALA A 78 8.24 21.74 -44.76
CA ALA A 78 8.77 22.03 -43.43
C ALA A 78 7.72 22.60 -42.47
N LYS A 79 6.87 23.53 -42.95
CA LYS A 79 5.86 24.17 -42.09
C LYS A 79 4.78 23.17 -41.72
N ARG A 80 4.31 22.38 -42.69
CA ARG A 80 3.26 21.38 -42.43
C ARG A 80 3.77 20.26 -41.54
N THR A 81 4.97 19.74 -41.77
CA THR A 81 5.58 18.68 -40.95
C THR A 81 5.81 19.14 -39.52
N VAL A 82 6.32 20.36 -39.30
CA VAL A 82 6.43 20.91 -37.93
C VAL A 82 5.06 21.02 -37.27
N ASN A 83 4.01 21.43 -37.99
CA ASN A 83 2.67 21.43 -37.42
C ASN A 83 2.20 20.02 -37.03
N GLU A 84 2.49 18.99 -37.84
CA GLU A 84 2.16 17.60 -37.47
C GLU A 84 2.90 17.14 -36.23
N VAL A 85 4.18 17.47 -36.09
CA VAL A 85 4.95 17.11 -34.89
C VAL A 85 4.32 17.69 -33.62
N PHE A 86 3.83 18.93 -33.66
CA PHE A 86 3.15 19.53 -32.52
C PHE A 86 1.76 18.93 -32.27
N LEU A 87 1.05 18.54 -33.32
CA LEU A 87 -0.25 17.86 -33.20
C LEU A 87 -0.08 16.43 -32.67
N LEU A 88 0.97 15.75 -33.07
CA LEU A 88 1.40 14.47 -32.51
C LEU A 88 1.72 14.63 -31.02
N ALA A 89 2.44 15.67 -30.61
CA ALA A 89 2.71 15.93 -29.20
C ALA A 89 1.42 16.19 -28.39
N VAL A 90 0.44 16.88 -28.98
CA VAL A 90 -0.90 17.06 -28.37
C VAL A 90 -1.64 15.72 -28.27
N ALA A 91 -1.70 14.94 -29.35
CA ALA A 91 -2.36 13.64 -29.37
C ALA A 91 -1.72 12.66 -28.38
N PHE A 92 -0.39 12.68 -28.30
CA PHE A 92 0.40 11.94 -27.33
C PHE A 92 0.01 12.32 -25.90
N ALA A 93 0.05 13.60 -25.56
CA ALA A 93 -0.29 14.07 -24.21
C ALA A 93 -1.70 13.66 -23.79
N ILE A 94 -2.68 13.84 -24.69
CA ILE A 94 -4.07 13.44 -24.43
C ILE A 94 -4.15 11.92 -24.25
N SER A 95 -3.50 11.14 -25.12
CA SER A 95 -3.50 9.68 -25.04
C SER A 95 -2.90 9.19 -23.72
N SER A 96 -1.74 9.72 -23.34
CA SER A 96 -1.05 9.39 -22.09
C SER A 96 -1.90 9.73 -20.87
N LEU A 97 -2.50 10.93 -20.83
CA LEU A 97 -3.38 11.33 -19.73
C LEU A 97 -4.65 10.47 -19.65
N VAL A 98 -5.28 10.16 -20.79
CA VAL A 98 -6.49 9.34 -20.83
C VAL A 98 -6.17 7.92 -20.36
N VAL A 99 -5.09 7.30 -20.85
CA VAL A 99 -4.66 5.97 -20.38
C VAL A 99 -4.39 6.01 -18.87
N PHE A 100 -3.61 6.99 -18.40
CA PHE A 100 -3.23 7.10 -17.00
C PHE A 100 -4.44 7.28 -16.06
N VAL A 101 -5.41 8.12 -16.43
CA VAL A 101 -6.53 8.49 -15.54
C VAL A 101 -7.74 7.57 -15.69
N THR A 102 -8.01 7.06 -16.90
CA THR A 102 -9.29 6.39 -17.19
C THR A 102 -9.21 4.88 -17.23
N THR A 103 -8.02 4.29 -17.10
CA THR A 103 -7.84 2.84 -17.21
C THR A 103 -7.19 2.23 -15.97
N THR A 104 -7.33 0.91 -15.84
CA THR A 104 -6.65 0.09 -14.83
C THR A 104 -5.22 -0.26 -15.20
N VAL A 105 -4.75 0.18 -16.38
CA VAL A 105 -3.43 -0.12 -16.91
C VAL A 105 -2.35 0.35 -15.95
N ASN A 106 -1.39 -0.52 -15.75
CA ASN A 106 -0.13 -0.22 -15.10
C ASN A 106 0.67 0.74 -16.00
N PHE A 107 0.79 2.01 -15.57
CA PHE A 107 1.35 3.05 -16.41
C PHE A 107 2.88 2.95 -16.46
N ASP A 108 3.41 2.44 -17.58
CA ASP A 108 4.85 2.40 -17.84
C ASP A 108 5.31 3.65 -18.62
N PRO A 109 6.11 4.55 -18.02
CA PRO A 109 6.56 5.73 -18.73
C PRO A 109 7.63 5.46 -19.79
N GLN A 110 8.43 4.38 -19.68
CA GLN A 110 9.38 3.98 -20.74
C GLN A 110 8.62 3.63 -22.01
N PHE A 111 7.59 2.80 -21.88
CA PHE A 111 6.73 2.44 -23.00
C PHE A 111 6.09 3.66 -23.62
N ILE A 112 5.40 4.47 -22.79
CA ILE A 112 4.63 5.61 -23.24
C ILE A 112 5.53 6.65 -23.92
N VAL A 113 6.66 7.03 -23.32
CA VAL A 113 7.62 7.96 -23.95
C VAL A 113 8.25 7.36 -25.20
N GLY A 114 8.50 6.05 -25.22
CA GLY A 114 8.95 5.32 -26.40
C GLY A 114 8.05 5.52 -27.61
N ILE A 115 6.73 5.45 -27.43
CA ILE A 115 5.75 5.67 -28.51
C ILE A 115 5.96 7.06 -29.13
N PHE A 116 6.12 8.10 -28.30
CA PHE A 116 6.32 9.46 -28.77
C PHE A 116 7.65 9.63 -29.50
N VAL A 117 8.75 9.12 -28.93
CA VAL A 117 10.09 9.21 -29.53
C VAL A 117 10.14 8.52 -30.89
N VAL A 118 9.59 7.31 -31.00
CA VAL A 118 9.55 6.57 -32.26
C VAL A 118 8.71 7.30 -33.30
N CYS A 119 7.51 7.78 -32.94
CA CYS A 119 6.69 8.59 -33.85
C CYS A 119 7.44 9.84 -34.32
N LEU A 120 8.03 10.59 -33.40
CA LEU A 120 8.76 11.82 -33.69
C LEU A 120 9.92 11.57 -34.67
N LEU A 121 10.71 10.53 -34.42
CA LEU A 121 11.81 10.14 -35.29
C LEU A 121 11.32 9.80 -36.71
N ILE A 122 10.23 9.03 -36.83
CA ILE A 122 9.66 8.68 -38.14
C ILE A 122 9.22 9.95 -38.90
N TYR A 123 8.52 10.89 -38.26
CA TYR A 123 8.09 12.14 -38.90
C TYR A 123 9.28 13.00 -39.37
N VAL A 124 10.32 13.12 -38.54
CA VAL A 124 11.53 13.87 -38.87
C VAL A 124 12.30 13.22 -40.02
N VAL A 125 12.46 11.89 -39.98
CA VAL A 125 13.11 11.13 -41.06
C VAL A 125 12.33 11.26 -42.36
N LEU A 126 11.00 11.10 -42.34
CA LEU A 126 10.16 11.27 -43.53
C LEU A 126 10.29 12.67 -44.12
N TYR A 127 10.42 13.71 -43.29
CA TYR A 127 10.72 15.06 -43.78
C TYR A 127 12.06 15.11 -44.50
N PHE A 128 13.14 14.64 -43.89
CA PHE A 128 14.47 14.75 -44.52
C PHE A 128 14.60 13.87 -45.77
N VAL A 129 14.08 12.65 -45.75
CA VAL A 129 14.10 11.74 -46.92
C VAL A 129 13.35 12.33 -48.11
N THR A 130 12.33 13.15 -47.88
CA THR A 130 11.56 13.78 -48.96
C THR A 130 12.05 15.18 -49.34
N ALA A 131 12.51 15.98 -48.38
CA ALA A 131 12.95 17.36 -48.60
C ALA A 131 14.38 17.46 -49.14
N VAL A 132 15.30 16.59 -48.70
CA VAL A 132 16.72 16.64 -49.09
C VAL A 132 16.91 16.40 -50.59
N PRO A 133 16.28 15.40 -51.24
CA PRO A 133 16.40 15.23 -52.68
C PRO A 133 15.86 16.42 -53.49
N ALA A 134 14.87 17.14 -52.94
CA ALA A 134 14.21 18.24 -53.63
C ALA A 134 14.92 19.60 -53.44
N THR A 135 15.59 19.81 -52.30
CA THR A 135 16.08 21.14 -51.89
C THR A 135 17.56 21.16 -51.47
N GLY A 136 18.18 20.00 -51.27
CA GLY A 136 19.50 19.85 -50.67
C GLY A 136 19.47 19.89 -49.15
N LEU A 137 20.49 19.28 -48.51
CA LEU A 137 20.54 19.08 -47.06
C LEU A 137 20.50 20.39 -46.26
N VAL A 138 21.31 21.38 -46.66
CA VAL A 138 21.41 22.67 -45.96
C VAL A 138 20.08 23.42 -45.99
N ALA A 139 19.39 23.43 -47.14
CA ALA A 139 18.10 24.09 -47.28
C ALA A 139 17.00 23.36 -46.50
N ALA A 140 16.99 22.03 -46.53
CA ALA A 140 16.05 21.21 -45.75
C ALA A 140 16.23 21.44 -44.23
N LEU A 141 17.47 21.44 -43.73
CA LEU A 141 17.77 21.76 -42.33
C LEU A 141 17.31 23.17 -41.97
N GLY A 142 17.72 24.18 -42.73
CA GLY A 142 17.35 25.57 -42.48
C GLY A 142 15.84 25.83 -42.59
N GLY A 143 15.13 25.12 -43.47
CA GLY A 143 13.68 25.15 -43.59
C GLY A 143 12.98 24.60 -42.34
N PHE A 144 13.41 23.42 -41.90
CA PHE A 144 12.86 22.75 -40.72
C PHE A 144 13.06 23.57 -39.45
N PHE A 145 14.30 23.99 -39.16
CA PHE A 145 14.60 24.75 -37.93
C PHE A 145 13.90 26.10 -37.90
N ARG A 146 13.75 26.80 -39.04
CA ARG A 146 12.97 28.05 -39.09
C ARG A 146 11.49 27.81 -38.83
N ALA A 147 10.92 26.75 -39.38
CA ALA A 147 9.52 26.38 -39.12
C ALA A 147 9.33 25.99 -37.65
N LEU A 148 10.25 25.20 -37.10
CA LEU A 148 10.26 24.78 -35.70
C LEU A 148 10.32 25.99 -34.76
N LEU A 149 11.29 26.89 -34.95
CA LEU A 149 11.48 28.08 -34.12
C LEU A 149 10.23 28.96 -34.12
N ARG A 150 9.63 29.20 -35.30
CA ARG A 150 8.37 29.95 -35.41
C ARG A 150 7.22 29.26 -34.69
N ARG A 151 7.15 27.93 -34.75
CA ARG A 151 6.08 27.18 -34.09
C ARG A 151 6.25 27.21 -32.58
N VAL A 152 7.45 26.93 -32.05
CA VAL A 152 7.78 26.95 -30.62
C VAL A 152 7.32 28.24 -29.95
N PHE A 153 7.56 29.40 -30.58
CA PHE A 153 7.17 30.70 -30.03
C PHE A 153 5.78 31.19 -30.44
N SER A 154 5.02 30.41 -31.20
CA SER A 154 3.63 30.73 -31.52
C SER A 154 2.70 30.32 -30.38
N VAL A 155 1.60 31.05 -30.18
CA VAL A 155 0.59 30.71 -29.15
C VAL A 155 0.16 29.22 -29.22
N PRO A 156 -0.19 28.66 -30.40
CA PRO A 156 -0.58 27.25 -30.46
C PRO A 156 0.59 26.28 -30.21
N GLY A 157 1.83 26.69 -30.49
CA GLY A 157 3.01 25.87 -30.19
C GLY A 157 3.35 25.87 -28.71
N VAL A 158 3.25 27.01 -28.03
CA VAL A 158 3.41 27.09 -26.57
C VAL A 158 2.36 26.23 -25.87
N ILE A 159 1.08 26.33 -26.27
CA ILE A 159 0.00 25.50 -25.72
C ILE A 159 0.30 24.00 -25.92
N ALA A 160 0.71 23.60 -27.12
CA ALA A 160 1.04 22.22 -27.41
C ALA A 160 2.25 21.70 -26.61
N LEU A 161 3.28 22.53 -26.38
CA LEU A 161 4.42 22.17 -25.55
C LEU A 161 4.04 22.05 -24.07
N LEU A 162 3.23 22.97 -23.55
CA LEU A 162 2.72 22.89 -22.16
C LEU A 162 1.90 21.60 -21.95
N LEU A 163 1.05 21.27 -22.91
CA LEU A 163 0.28 20.02 -22.87
C LEU A 163 1.20 18.79 -23.02
N ALA A 164 2.20 18.82 -23.89
CA ALA A 164 3.17 17.73 -24.04
C ALA A 164 3.96 17.43 -22.76
N LEU A 165 4.19 18.45 -21.93
CA LEU A 165 4.88 18.30 -20.63
C LEU A 165 3.95 17.77 -19.53
N SER A 166 2.62 17.87 -19.67
CA SER A 166 1.70 17.56 -18.58
C SER A 166 1.75 16.11 -18.08
N PRO A 167 1.92 15.06 -18.92
CA PRO A 167 2.05 13.69 -18.40
C PRO A 167 3.29 13.53 -17.51
N GLY A 168 4.43 14.13 -17.89
CA GLY A 168 5.67 14.07 -17.10
C GLY A 168 5.56 14.84 -15.79
N ILE A 169 4.91 16.01 -15.80
CA ILE A 169 4.63 16.78 -14.58
C ILE A 169 3.71 15.97 -13.65
N LEU A 170 2.63 15.40 -14.20
CA LEU A 170 1.67 14.61 -13.43
C LEU A 170 2.31 13.35 -12.85
N ALA A 171 3.14 12.63 -13.63
CA ALA A 171 3.89 11.47 -13.16
C ALA A 171 4.83 11.85 -12.02
N LYS A 172 5.59 12.95 -12.16
CA LYS A 172 6.45 13.45 -11.09
C LYS A 172 5.65 13.74 -9.83
N LEU A 173 4.58 14.53 -9.93
CA LEU A 173 3.72 14.86 -8.78
C LEU A 173 3.12 13.60 -8.14
N PHE A 174 2.58 12.67 -8.94
CA PHE A 174 2.04 11.40 -8.45
C PHE A 174 3.08 10.57 -7.68
N THR A 175 4.35 10.59 -8.12
CA THR A 175 5.43 9.86 -7.43
C THR A 175 5.99 10.57 -6.20
N THR A 176 5.93 11.91 -6.16
CA THR A 176 6.56 12.70 -5.08
C THR A 176 5.59 13.15 -4.01
N ASP A 177 4.28 13.12 -4.27
CA ASP A 177 3.24 13.67 -3.40
C ASP A 177 2.12 12.63 -3.19
N ARG A 178 1.97 12.17 -1.94
CA ARG A 178 1.00 11.13 -1.55
C ARG A 178 -0.46 11.61 -1.71
N ASP A 179 -0.76 12.89 -1.59
CA ASP A 179 -2.12 13.41 -1.72
C ASP A 179 -2.53 13.52 -3.18
N VAL A 180 -1.60 13.96 -4.03
CA VAL A 180 -1.79 13.92 -5.47
C VAL A 180 -1.97 12.47 -5.93
N ALA A 181 -1.16 11.55 -5.41
CA ALA A 181 -1.31 10.12 -5.67
C ALA A 181 -2.69 9.61 -5.24
N ASN A 182 -3.17 10.01 -4.06
CA ASN A 182 -4.49 9.65 -3.56
C ASN A 182 -5.60 10.14 -4.49
N LEU A 183 -5.59 11.43 -4.81
CA LEU A 183 -6.62 12.07 -5.62
C LEU A 183 -6.71 11.41 -6.99
N ILE A 184 -5.56 11.18 -7.63
CA ILE A 184 -5.49 10.51 -8.93
C ILE A 184 -6.01 9.07 -8.80
N THR A 185 -5.60 8.33 -7.77
CA THR A 185 -6.07 6.96 -7.52
C THR A 185 -7.59 6.91 -7.33
N GLN A 186 -8.15 7.85 -6.57
CA GLN A 186 -9.58 8.00 -6.37
C GLN A 186 -10.33 8.29 -7.67
N ILE A 187 -9.82 9.19 -8.51
CA ILE A 187 -10.38 9.46 -9.83
C ILE A 187 -10.35 8.19 -10.69
N ARG A 188 -9.22 7.48 -10.73
CA ARG A 188 -9.06 6.23 -11.49
C ARG A 188 -10.06 5.17 -11.05
N ILE A 189 -10.22 4.99 -9.73
CA ILE A 189 -11.20 4.06 -9.15
C ILE A 189 -12.62 4.43 -9.57
N ASN A 190 -13.01 5.70 -9.41
CA ASN A 190 -14.36 6.16 -9.73
C ASN A 190 -14.72 5.97 -11.20
N LEU A 191 -13.76 6.21 -12.11
CA LEU A 191 -13.94 6.02 -13.55
C LEU A 191 -13.97 4.55 -13.99
N ASN A 192 -13.47 3.64 -13.15
CA ASN A 192 -13.41 2.20 -13.40
C ASN A 192 -14.26 1.41 -12.39
N THR A 193 -15.33 2.03 -11.89
CA THR A 193 -16.28 1.32 -11.02
C THR A 193 -16.98 0.22 -11.81
N SER A 194 -16.75 -1.02 -11.39
CA SER A 194 -17.52 -2.18 -11.83
C SER A 194 -18.84 -2.23 -11.04
N ASP A 195 -19.86 -2.85 -11.63
CA ASP A 195 -21.09 -3.15 -10.90
C ASP A 195 -20.73 -4.12 -9.76
N THR A 196 -20.67 -3.60 -8.54
CA THR A 196 -20.52 -4.40 -7.34
C THR A 196 -21.74 -5.29 -7.23
N GLY A 197 -21.59 -6.54 -6.75
CA GLY A 197 -22.69 -7.49 -6.67
C GLY A 197 -23.85 -7.04 -5.76
N GLY A 198 -24.54 -7.99 -5.16
CA GLY A 198 -25.66 -7.70 -4.26
C GLY A 198 -25.29 -7.06 -2.92
N TRP A 199 -24.07 -6.53 -2.74
CA TRP A 199 -23.53 -6.11 -1.44
C TRP A 199 -23.03 -4.65 -1.44
N THR A 200 -22.99 -4.05 -0.26
CA THR A 200 -22.45 -2.73 0.02
C THR A 200 -21.84 -2.70 1.42
N VAL A 201 -21.14 -1.62 1.75
CA VAL A 201 -20.60 -1.39 3.10
C VAL A 201 -21.22 -0.15 3.75
N GLU A 202 -21.27 -0.14 5.08
CA GLU A 202 -21.65 1.02 5.87
C GLU A 202 -20.89 1.03 7.20
N ASN A 203 -20.82 2.18 7.87
CA ASN A 203 -20.17 2.30 9.18
C ASN A 203 -20.91 1.45 10.23
N ALA A 204 -20.19 0.57 10.92
CA ALA A 204 -20.77 -0.40 11.85
C ALA A 204 -21.11 0.20 13.23
N ILE A 205 -20.55 1.37 13.55
CA ILE A 205 -20.50 1.93 14.91
C ILE A 205 -21.03 3.37 15.00
N GLY A 206 -21.94 3.74 14.10
CA GLY A 206 -22.68 5.01 14.17
C GLY A 206 -21.85 6.23 13.77
N GLY A 207 -21.00 6.10 12.76
CA GLY A 207 -20.20 7.18 12.19
C GLY A 207 -18.94 7.53 12.98
N ARG A 208 -18.61 6.74 14.02
CA ARG A 208 -17.35 6.89 14.75
C ARG A 208 -16.18 6.40 13.90
N SER A 209 -15.03 6.99 14.19
CA SER A 209 -13.74 6.67 13.56
C SER A 209 -12.66 6.44 14.61
N PHE A 210 -11.57 5.81 14.15
CA PHE A 210 -10.35 5.53 14.90
C PHE A 210 -9.15 6.05 14.12
N LEU A 211 -8.03 6.26 14.80
CA LEU A 211 -6.76 6.56 14.18
C LEU A 211 -6.14 5.25 13.66
N GLN A 212 -6.36 4.95 12.38
CA GLN A 212 -5.80 3.77 11.72
C GLN A 212 -6.13 2.44 12.42
N PRO A 213 -7.42 2.06 12.54
CA PRO A 213 -7.79 0.75 13.05
C PRO A 213 -7.26 -0.33 12.11
N ILE A 214 -6.50 -1.27 12.66
CA ILE A 214 -5.84 -2.34 11.91
C ILE A 214 -6.58 -3.68 12.04
N LEU A 215 -7.27 -3.87 13.16
CA LEU A 215 -7.90 -5.14 13.52
C LEU A 215 -9.03 -4.93 14.54
N VAL A 216 -10.10 -5.71 14.40
CA VAL A 216 -11.15 -5.87 15.41
C VAL A 216 -11.19 -7.34 15.82
N GLN A 217 -11.26 -7.62 17.12
CA GLN A 217 -11.43 -8.96 17.66
C GLN A 217 -12.54 -9.02 18.73
N PHE A 218 -13.15 -10.19 18.85
CA PHE A 218 -14.12 -10.50 19.90
C PHE A 218 -13.51 -11.49 20.89
N PRO A 219 -13.56 -11.21 22.20
CA PRO A 219 -13.01 -12.12 23.19
C PRO A 219 -13.79 -13.44 23.25
N PRO A 220 -13.11 -14.59 23.45
CA PRO A 220 -13.76 -15.89 23.57
C PRO A 220 -14.92 -15.89 24.57
N GLY A 221 -16.06 -16.45 24.17
CA GLY A 221 -17.23 -16.62 25.05
C GLY A 221 -17.99 -15.34 25.40
N ARG A 222 -17.64 -14.17 24.84
CA ARG A 222 -18.36 -12.91 25.04
C ARG A 222 -18.82 -12.33 23.71
N SER A 223 -20.09 -11.96 23.63
CA SER A 223 -20.72 -11.53 22.38
C SER A 223 -21.16 -10.08 22.34
N ASP A 224 -20.94 -9.32 23.42
CA ASP A 224 -21.47 -7.96 23.58
C ASP A 224 -20.38 -6.89 23.73
N GLU A 225 -19.13 -7.25 23.49
CA GLU A 225 -18.00 -6.35 23.44
C GLU A 225 -17.01 -6.75 22.35
N MET A 226 -16.31 -5.75 21.81
CA MET A 226 -15.24 -5.93 20.84
C MET A 226 -14.02 -5.09 21.23
N TYR A 227 -12.87 -5.50 20.71
CA TYR A 227 -11.60 -4.81 20.90
C TYR A 227 -11.08 -4.32 19.56
N VAL A 228 -10.59 -3.08 19.52
CA VAL A 228 -10.13 -2.39 18.32
C VAL A 228 -8.68 -2.01 18.52
N LEU A 229 -7.79 -2.56 17.71
CA LEU A 229 -6.37 -2.21 17.70
C LEU A 229 -6.13 -1.08 16.69
N GLU A 230 -5.57 0.02 17.14
CA GLU A 230 -5.01 1.07 16.29
C GLU A 230 -3.55 0.77 15.97
N ARG A 231 -3.15 1.04 14.72
CA ARG A 231 -1.78 0.87 14.23
C ARG A 231 -0.74 1.65 15.06
N HIS A 232 -1.19 2.73 15.72
CA HIS A 232 -0.38 3.55 16.63
C HIS A 232 -0.20 2.97 18.04
N GLY A 233 -0.50 1.69 18.28
CA GLY A 233 -0.20 1.03 19.57
C GLY A 233 -1.21 1.34 20.66
N ARG A 234 -2.49 1.46 20.29
CA ARG A 234 -3.60 1.62 21.24
C ARG A 234 -4.64 0.53 21.03
N LEU A 235 -5.06 -0.08 22.13
CA LEU A 235 -6.13 -1.06 22.13
C LEU A 235 -7.33 -0.47 22.87
N TYR A 236 -8.47 -0.43 22.20
CA TYR A 236 -9.73 0.03 22.77
C TYR A 236 -10.68 -1.13 22.97
N ARG A 237 -11.41 -1.14 24.08
CA ARG A 237 -12.58 -1.98 24.32
C ARG A 237 -13.83 -1.17 24.09
N MET A 238 -14.84 -1.74 23.43
CA MET A 238 -16.13 -1.08 23.28
C MET A 238 -17.32 -2.06 23.24
N PRO A 239 -18.51 -1.65 23.68
CA PRO A 239 -19.71 -2.47 23.55
C PRO A 239 -20.06 -2.76 22.09
N TRP A 240 -20.51 -3.99 21.81
CA TRP A 240 -21.04 -4.42 20.52
C TRP A 240 -22.57 -4.45 20.55
N ASN A 241 -23.21 -3.90 19.50
CA ASN A 241 -24.67 -3.81 19.37
C ASN A 241 -25.41 -3.12 20.55
N LYS A 242 -24.71 -2.28 21.32
CA LYS A 242 -25.28 -1.49 22.43
C LYS A 242 -24.64 -0.10 22.46
N PRO A 243 -25.34 0.94 22.95
CA PRO A 243 -24.73 2.25 23.16
C PRO A 243 -23.59 2.17 24.18
N GLY A 244 -22.48 2.84 23.88
CA GLY A 244 -21.33 2.97 24.76
C GLY A 244 -20.16 3.63 24.05
N GLN A 245 -19.22 4.20 24.79
CA GLN A 245 -18.01 4.82 24.24
C GLN A 245 -16.84 3.82 24.28
N PRO A 246 -15.88 3.92 23.34
CA PRO A 246 -14.63 3.19 23.45
C PRO A 246 -13.89 3.56 24.74
N SER A 247 -13.29 2.57 25.38
CA SER A 247 -12.43 2.70 26.56
C SER A 247 -11.05 2.19 26.20
N LEU A 248 -10.03 3.03 26.40
CA LEU A 248 -8.64 2.64 26.20
C LEU A 248 -8.26 1.58 27.25
N VAL A 249 -7.73 0.43 26.81
CA VAL A 249 -7.31 -0.67 27.70
C VAL A 249 -5.80 -0.89 27.72
N LEU A 250 -5.11 -0.47 26.67
CA LEU A 250 -3.65 -0.56 26.57
C LEU A 250 -3.17 0.55 25.63
N ASP A 251 -2.15 1.31 26.07
CA ASP A 251 -1.44 2.31 25.27
C ASP A 251 0.06 2.10 25.39
N PHE A 252 0.66 1.63 24.31
CA PHE A 252 2.10 1.44 24.14
C PHE A 252 2.61 2.22 22.93
N SER A 253 1.92 3.31 22.57
CA SER A 253 2.25 4.16 21.43
C SER A 253 3.67 4.71 21.47
N ASP A 254 4.23 4.97 22.66
CA ASP A 254 5.64 5.41 22.79
C ASP A 254 6.64 4.27 22.53
N THR A 255 6.24 3.02 22.76
CA THR A 255 7.06 1.84 22.45
C THR A 255 7.02 1.56 20.95
N VAL A 256 5.85 1.73 20.31
CA VAL A 256 5.72 1.63 18.84
C VAL A 256 6.54 2.71 18.14
N GLY A 257 6.48 3.96 18.61
CA GLY A 257 7.26 5.05 18.05
C GLY A 257 6.71 5.56 16.71
N GLU A 258 7.56 5.58 15.67
CA GLU A 258 7.19 6.10 14.35
C GLU A 258 6.30 5.12 13.59
N VAL A 259 5.19 5.62 13.03
CA VAL A 259 4.24 4.81 12.26
C VAL A 259 4.14 5.32 10.82
N ASP A 260 4.75 4.58 9.90
CA ASP A 260 4.76 4.84 8.45
C ASP A 260 4.86 3.52 7.67
N ALA A 261 4.58 3.58 6.36
CA ALA A 261 4.57 2.39 5.49
C ALA A 261 3.71 1.26 6.08
N GLU A 262 4.29 0.09 6.35
CA GLU A 262 3.60 -1.12 6.84
C GLU A 262 3.84 -1.40 8.34
N ASN A 263 4.56 -0.54 9.06
CA ASN A 263 4.91 -0.79 10.46
C ASN A 263 3.77 -0.40 11.45
N GLY A 264 4.03 -0.60 12.74
CA GLY A 264 3.13 -0.26 13.84
C GLY A 264 2.63 -1.48 14.61
N ALA A 265 1.53 -1.37 15.33
CA ALA A 265 0.82 -2.52 15.89
C ALA A 265 -0.02 -3.18 14.80
N LEU A 266 0.21 -4.47 14.52
CA LEU A 266 -0.30 -5.10 13.29
C LEU A 266 -1.31 -6.23 13.53
N GLY A 267 -1.21 -6.93 14.66
CA GLY A 267 -2.15 -8.01 14.97
C GLY A 267 -2.12 -8.39 16.44
N PHE A 268 -3.24 -8.94 16.91
CA PHE A 268 -3.32 -9.52 18.24
C PHE A 268 -4.40 -10.58 18.27
N ASP A 269 -4.29 -11.49 19.24
CA ASP A 269 -5.36 -12.43 19.58
C ASP A 269 -5.45 -12.65 21.09
N PHE A 270 -6.61 -13.09 21.55
CA PHE A 270 -6.85 -13.50 22.92
C PHE A 270 -6.34 -14.91 23.14
N HIS A 271 -5.79 -15.19 24.32
CA HIS A 271 -5.57 -16.58 24.70
C HIS A 271 -6.90 -17.35 24.65
N PRO A 272 -6.95 -18.63 24.23
CA PRO A 272 -8.20 -19.40 24.16
C PRO A 272 -8.94 -19.51 25.50
N GLU A 273 -8.21 -19.36 26.61
CA GLU A 273 -8.74 -19.36 27.97
C GLU A 273 -9.08 -17.96 28.51
N PHE A 274 -8.99 -16.91 27.70
CA PHE A 274 -9.30 -15.55 28.10
C PHE A 274 -10.73 -15.43 28.66
N GLY A 275 -10.88 -14.69 29.75
CA GLY A 275 -12.14 -14.53 30.47
C GLY A 275 -12.49 -15.70 31.40
N ASN A 276 -11.74 -16.80 31.40
CA ASN A 276 -11.89 -17.88 32.37
C ASN A 276 -11.19 -17.51 33.69
N ALA A 277 -11.97 -17.14 34.70
CA ALA A 277 -11.45 -16.72 36.01
C ALA A 277 -10.64 -17.80 36.76
N GLY A 278 -10.75 -19.08 36.37
CA GLY A 278 -9.98 -20.18 36.96
C GLY A 278 -8.68 -20.49 36.23
N SER A 279 -8.41 -19.85 35.08
CA SER A 279 -7.19 -20.05 34.29
C SER A 279 -6.15 -18.99 34.61
N GLY A 280 -4.88 -19.39 34.71
CA GLY A 280 -3.74 -18.46 34.77
C GLY A 280 -3.55 -17.64 33.49
N ASN A 281 -4.19 -18.03 32.40
CA ASN A 281 -4.20 -17.34 31.11
C ASN A 281 -5.46 -16.49 30.90
N GLY A 282 -6.33 -16.39 31.91
CA GLY A 282 -7.65 -15.73 31.81
C GLY A 282 -7.61 -14.23 31.50
N GLY A 283 -6.45 -13.59 31.59
CA GLY A 283 -6.24 -12.18 31.24
C GLY A 283 -5.36 -11.93 30.02
N PHE A 284 -4.81 -12.97 29.38
CA PHE A 284 -3.73 -12.80 28.41
C PHE A 284 -4.20 -12.53 26.98
N ILE A 285 -3.53 -11.57 26.34
CA ILE A 285 -3.51 -11.36 24.89
C ILE A 285 -2.09 -11.46 24.38
N TYR A 286 -1.93 -11.79 23.10
CA TYR A 286 -0.66 -11.82 22.40
C TYR A 286 -0.74 -10.83 21.25
N LEU A 287 0.24 -9.93 21.15
CA LEU A 287 0.22 -8.80 20.23
C LEU A 287 1.54 -8.74 19.47
N TYR A 288 1.44 -8.58 18.16
CA TYR A 288 2.56 -8.34 17.28
C TYR A 288 2.62 -6.86 16.86
N TYR A 289 3.78 -6.25 17.06
CA TYR A 289 4.03 -4.87 16.68
C TYR A 289 5.47 -4.63 16.25
N THR A 290 5.67 -3.62 15.42
CA THR A 290 6.99 -3.12 15.03
C THR A 290 7.26 -1.83 15.80
N SER A 291 8.36 -1.78 16.56
CA SER A 291 8.85 -0.55 17.17
C SER A 291 9.82 0.15 16.22
N VAL A 292 9.63 1.45 15.99
CA VAL A 292 10.59 2.32 15.28
C VAL A 292 10.99 3.48 16.18
N LEU A 293 12.19 3.38 16.74
CA LEU A 293 12.74 4.36 17.68
C LEU A 293 14.19 4.67 17.30
N GLN A 294 14.52 5.95 17.15
CA GLN A 294 15.90 6.41 16.91
C GLN A 294 16.59 5.73 15.71
N GLY A 295 15.83 5.47 14.63
CA GLY A 295 16.35 4.81 13.44
C GLY A 295 16.55 3.29 13.57
N GLN A 296 16.02 2.68 14.63
CA GLN A 296 16.04 1.23 14.83
C GLN A 296 14.62 0.67 14.68
N GLN A 297 14.49 -0.37 13.84
CA GLN A 297 13.25 -1.10 13.62
C GLN A 297 13.36 -2.52 14.17
N ILE A 298 12.41 -2.91 15.03
CA ILE A 298 12.37 -4.23 15.66
C ILE A 298 10.93 -4.74 15.64
N ASN A 299 10.73 -5.99 15.23
CA ASN A 299 9.46 -6.67 15.35
C ASN A 299 9.37 -7.41 16.68
N HIS A 300 8.25 -7.20 17.38
CA HIS A 300 7.96 -7.74 18.68
C HIS A 300 6.77 -8.67 18.61
N LEU A 301 6.88 -9.83 19.26
CA LEU A 301 5.71 -10.58 19.72
C LEU A 301 5.71 -10.50 21.25
N SER A 302 4.65 -9.90 21.82
CA SER A 302 4.54 -9.67 23.25
C SER A 302 3.22 -10.21 23.80
N ARG A 303 3.26 -10.69 25.05
CA ARG A 303 2.08 -11.01 25.85
C ARG A 303 1.76 -9.85 26.79
N PHE A 304 0.50 -9.47 26.90
CA PHE A 304 -0.01 -8.50 27.88
C PHE A 304 -1.12 -9.13 28.73
N ASP A 305 -1.24 -8.70 29.99
CA ASP A 305 -2.29 -9.13 30.90
C ASP A 305 -3.33 -8.01 31.11
N LEU A 306 -4.49 -8.16 30.45
CA LEU A 306 -5.61 -7.24 30.55
C LEU A 306 -6.33 -7.29 31.90
N SER A 307 -6.05 -8.30 32.75
CA SER A 307 -6.58 -8.36 34.11
C SER A 307 -5.86 -7.41 35.08
N SER A 308 -4.73 -6.83 34.65
CA SER A 308 -3.93 -5.87 35.43
C SER A 308 -4.65 -4.55 35.75
N GLY A 309 -5.80 -4.29 35.11
CA GLY A 309 -6.65 -3.12 35.40
C GLY A 309 -6.40 -1.96 34.44
N GLU A 310 -5.90 -0.84 34.97
CA GLU A 310 -5.72 0.41 34.21
C GLU A 310 -4.67 0.27 33.08
N PRO A 311 -4.76 1.05 31.99
CA PRO A 311 -3.90 0.89 30.80
C PRO A 311 -2.39 0.90 31.09
N GLN A 312 -1.93 1.68 32.07
CA GLN A 312 -0.51 1.71 32.45
C GLN A 312 -0.06 0.41 33.13
N ALA A 313 -0.91 -0.21 33.94
CA ALA A 313 -0.62 -1.49 34.58
C ALA A 313 -0.62 -2.62 33.54
N VAL A 314 -1.56 -2.59 32.59
CA VAL A 314 -1.57 -3.51 31.45
C VAL A 314 -0.30 -3.34 30.62
N ARG A 315 0.12 -2.12 30.29
CA ARG A 315 1.40 -1.87 29.60
C ARG A 315 2.59 -2.42 30.37
N ALA A 316 2.65 -2.20 31.69
CA ALA A 316 3.74 -2.69 32.53
C ALA A 316 3.78 -4.22 32.67
N SER A 317 2.69 -4.92 32.32
CA SER A 317 2.63 -6.39 32.32
C SER A 317 3.29 -7.05 31.10
N GLU A 318 3.82 -6.27 30.17
CA GLU A 318 4.43 -6.76 28.94
C GLU A 318 5.46 -7.85 29.21
N ARG A 319 5.29 -8.98 28.53
CA ARG A 319 6.30 -10.03 28.42
C ARG A 319 6.64 -10.22 26.96
N VAL A 320 7.85 -9.85 26.57
CA VAL A 320 8.33 -10.00 25.19
C VAL A 320 8.75 -11.45 24.95
N LEU A 321 8.16 -12.08 23.93
CA LEU A 321 8.44 -13.47 23.50
C LEU A 321 9.44 -13.49 22.33
N MET A 322 9.35 -12.53 21.42
CA MET A 322 10.26 -12.40 20.27
C MET A 322 10.66 -10.94 20.08
N GLU A 323 11.95 -10.70 19.86
CA GLU A 323 12.51 -9.42 19.39
C GLU A 323 13.33 -9.73 18.13
N ILE A 324 12.85 -9.28 16.96
CA ILE A 324 13.45 -9.61 15.68
C ILE A 324 13.94 -8.31 15.01
N ASP A 325 15.26 -8.20 14.89
CA ASP A 325 15.97 -7.06 14.31
C ASP A 325 15.73 -6.98 12.80
N ARG A 326 15.61 -5.74 12.29
CA ARG A 326 15.31 -5.45 10.89
C ARG A 326 16.02 -4.19 10.41
N ASP A 327 16.21 -4.12 9.10
CA ASP A 327 16.56 -2.85 8.45
C ASP A 327 15.42 -1.84 8.58
N GLU A 328 15.76 -0.55 8.64
CA GLU A 328 14.81 0.56 8.79
C GLU A 328 14.14 0.90 7.44
N ASP A 329 13.54 -0.08 6.79
CA ASP A 329 12.82 0.08 5.51
C ASP A 329 11.31 0.26 5.68
N GLY A 330 10.73 -0.22 6.79
CA GLY A 330 9.30 -0.17 7.09
C GLY A 330 8.40 -1.16 6.35
N PHE A 331 8.92 -2.09 5.55
CA PHE A 331 8.15 -2.96 4.65
C PHE A 331 8.21 -4.45 5.01
N HIS A 332 7.18 -5.19 4.63
CA HIS A 332 7.05 -6.63 4.72
C HIS A 332 7.14 -7.17 6.16
N ASN A 333 6.35 -6.55 7.04
CA ASN A 333 6.33 -6.89 8.46
C ASN A 333 5.46 -8.12 8.77
N GLY A 334 4.54 -8.52 7.88
CA GLY A 334 3.50 -9.50 8.18
C GLY A 334 2.62 -9.03 9.34
N GLY A 335 2.51 -9.85 10.38
CA GLY A 335 2.03 -9.43 11.69
C GLY A 335 0.64 -9.93 12.08
N SER A 336 0.06 -10.89 11.35
CA SER A 336 -1.12 -11.62 11.84
C SER A 336 -0.75 -12.48 13.05
N VAL A 337 -1.63 -12.52 14.05
CA VAL A 337 -1.51 -13.35 15.25
C VAL A 337 -2.84 -14.08 15.42
N GLU A 338 -2.83 -15.41 15.44
CA GLU A 338 -4.05 -16.23 15.53
C GLU A 338 -3.81 -17.49 16.35
N PHE A 339 -4.69 -17.82 17.29
CA PHE A 339 -4.70 -19.15 17.91
C PHE A 339 -5.34 -20.17 16.99
N GLY A 340 -4.63 -21.28 16.78
CA GLY A 340 -5.15 -22.42 16.04
C GLY A 340 -6.16 -23.23 16.85
N PRO A 341 -6.96 -24.09 16.18
CA PRO A 341 -7.87 -25.03 16.85
C PRO A 341 -7.13 -26.09 17.69
N ASP A 342 -5.81 -26.19 17.53
CA ASP A 342 -4.89 -27.02 18.32
C ASP A 342 -4.39 -26.31 19.61
N GLY A 343 -4.77 -25.05 19.81
CA GLY A 343 -4.37 -24.25 20.97
C GLY A 343 -2.92 -23.78 20.92
N PHE A 344 -2.28 -23.78 19.75
CA PHE A 344 -0.97 -23.14 19.56
C PHE A 344 -1.15 -21.75 18.94
N LEU A 345 -0.18 -20.86 19.15
CA LEU A 345 -0.18 -19.52 18.58
C LEU A 345 0.52 -19.52 17.23
N TYR A 346 -0.14 -18.97 16.20
CA TYR A 346 0.40 -18.80 14.86
C TYR A 346 0.70 -17.33 14.61
N VAL A 347 1.89 -17.05 14.08
CA VAL A 347 2.35 -15.68 13.84
C VAL A 347 2.93 -15.55 12.43
N ALA A 348 2.39 -14.62 11.65
CA ALA A 348 2.83 -14.39 10.28
C ALA A 348 3.99 -13.39 10.24
N PHE A 349 5.09 -13.77 9.59
CA PHE A 349 6.27 -12.94 9.39
C PHE A 349 6.52 -12.73 7.89
N GLY A 350 6.64 -11.48 7.46
CA GLY A 350 7.13 -11.16 6.12
C GLY A 350 8.64 -11.39 5.99
N GLU A 351 9.14 -11.36 4.76
CA GLU A 351 10.53 -11.65 4.38
C GLU A 351 11.53 -10.53 4.69
N MET A 352 11.03 -9.36 5.07
CA MET A 352 11.81 -8.22 5.58
C MET A 352 12.64 -7.44 4.57
N THR A 353 12.32 -7.57 3.28
CA THR A 353 13.08 -7.00 2.16
C THR A 353 14.52 -7.49 2.04
N ASP A 354 14.96 -8.39 2.93
CA ASP A 354 16.31 -8.95 2.98
C ASP A 354 16.44 -10.08 1.95
N PRO A 355 17.13 -9.84 0.81
CA PRO A 355 17.28 -10.85 -0.23
C PRO A 355 18.09 -12.07 0.24
N ASP A 356 18.93 -11.92 1.28
CA ASP A 356 19.77 -12.98 1.80
C ASP A 356 19.02 -13.89 2.80
N ALA A 357 17.88 -13.43 3.32
CA ALA A 357 17.02 -14.20 4.24
C ALA A 357 16.02 -15.13 3.52
N HIS A 358 15.82 -14.96 2.21
CA HIS A 358 14.86 -15.74 1.44
C HIS A 358 15.16 -17.23 1.48
N GLN A 359 14.19 -18.05 1.87
CA GLN A 359 14.31 -19.51 1.92
C GLN A 359 15.39 -20.01 2.91
N ARG A 360 15.77 -19.19 3.89
CA ARG A 360 16.82 -19.47 4.89
C ARG A 360 16.29 -19.67 6.31
N ILE A 361 15.56 -20.76 6.52
CA ILE A 361 15.08 -21.16 7.85
C ILE A 361 16.19 -21.60 8.82
N ASP A 362 17.43 -21.69 8.35
CA ASP A 362 18.63 -21.95 9.14
C ASP A 362 19.25 -20.67 9.74
N MET A 363 18.78 -19.49 9.32
CA MET A 363 19.29 -18.19 9.77
C MET A 363 18.33 -17.49 10.72
N GLY A 364 17.21 -16.97 10.22
CA GLY A 364 16.34 -16.04 10.94
C GLY A 364 14.87 -16.37 10.82
N LEU A 365 14.06 -15.69 11.63
CA LEU A 365 12.59 -15.80 11.58
C LEU A 365 12.04 -14.75 10.61
N SER A 366 11.89 -15.14 9.34
CA SER A 366 11.31 -14.30 8.28
C SER A 366 10.65 -15.15 7.19
N GLY A 367 9.77 -14.53 6.39
CA GLY A 367 9.20 -15.12 5.18
C GLY A 367 8.40 -16.41 5.41
N GLY A 368 7.57 -16.43 6.45
CA GLY A 368 6.89 -17.66 6.90
C GLY A 368 5.78 -17.42 7.92
N VAL A 369 5.09 -18.49 8.28
CA VAL A 369 4.18 -18.52 9.43
C VAL A 369 4.79 -19.43 10.49
N LEU A 370 4.93 -18.89 11.70
CA LEU A 370 5.43 -19.60 12.87
C LEU A 370 4.26 -20.26 13.61
N ARG A 371 4.54 -21.34 14.35
CA ARG A 371 3.60 -22.02 15.24
C ARG A 371 4.31 -22.38 16.54
N ILE A 372 3.88 -21.76 17.65
CA ILE A 372 4.54 -21.84 18.95
C ILE A 372 3.57 -22.21 20.07
N ASP A 373 4.11 -22.78 21.14
CA ASP A 373 3.39 -23.15 22.36
C ASP A 373 3.66 -22.17 23.49
N VAL A 374 2.76 -21.19 23.64
CA VAL A 374 2.84 -20.16 24.66
C VAL A 374 2.46 -20.67 26.07
N ASP A 375 1.83 -21.84 26.15
CA ASP A 375 1.51 -22.53 27.41
C ASP A 375 2.66 -23.39 27.95
N GLN A 376 3.73 -23.57 27.16
CA GLN A 376 4.92 -24.35 27.52
C GLN A 376 4.58 -25.75 28.06
N ARG A 377 3.63 -26.44 27.41
CA ARG A 377 3.00 -27.68 27.91
C ARG A 377 4.00 -28.82 28.12
N GLY A 378 5.10 -28.84 27.38
CA GLY A 378 6.19 -29.78 27.58
C GLY A 378 5.84 -31.23 27.22
N GLY A 379 6.73 -32.14 27.60
CA GLY A 379 6.53 -33.59 27.44
C GLY A 379 6.38 -34.01 25.98
N ALA A 380 5.29 -34.72 25.67
CA ALA A 380 4.99 -35.18 24.32
C ALA A 380 4.39 -34.09 23.40
N ILE A 381 4.02 -32.93 23.95
CA ILE A 381 3.32 -31.87 23.22
C ILE A 381 4.31 -30.89 22.59
N SER A 382 5.24 -30.39 23.38
CA SER A 382 6.19 -29.35 22.98
C SER A 382 7.50 -29.45 23.75
N HIS A 383 8.53 -28.74 23.28
CA HIS A 383 9.85 -28.71 23.92
C HIS A 383 10.44 -27.28 23.92
N PRO A 384 11.38 -26.96 24.83
CA PRO A 384 12.02 -25.64 24.87
C PRO A 384 12.73 -25.28 23.56
N ILE A 385 12.82 -23.99 23.25
CA ILE A 385 13.61 -23.46 22.13
C ILE A 385 15.05 -23.99 22.21
N ILE A 386 15.51 -24.64 21.14
CA ILE A 386 16.86 -25.24 21.07
C ILE A 386 17.86 -24.40 20.27
N ARG A 387 17.39 -23.41 19.50
CA ARG A 387 18.20 -22.57 18.62
C ARG A 387 17.64 -21.15 18.62
N GLN A 388 18.53 -20.16 18.72
CA GLN A 388 18.16 -18.75 18.57
C GLN A 388 18.31 -18.32 17.10
N PRO A 389 17.43 -17.45 16.58
CA PRO A 389 17.62 -16.86 15.27
C PRO A 389 18.83 -15.92 15.26
N VAL A 390 19.47 -15.75 14.11
CA VAL A 390 20.60 -14.81 13.97
C VAL A 390 20.16 -13.35 13.99
N ASN A 391 18.90 -13.09 13.59
CA ASN A 391 18.32 -11.76 13.47
C ASN A 391 17.45 -11.40 14.68
N GLY A 392 17.72 -11.96 15.86
CA GLY A 392 16.94 -11.58 17.04
C GLY A 392 17.05 -12.53 18.21
N LYS A 393 16.09 -12.41 19.13
CA LYS A 393 15.98 -13.21 20.34
C LYS A 393 14.57 -13.75 20.52
N THR A 394 14.50 -14.94 21.09
CA THR A 394 13.25 -15.65 21.35
C THR A 394 13.27 -16.29 22.74
N GLN A 395 12.16 -16.22 23.45
CA GLN A 395 12.04 -16.71 24.83
C GLN A 395 10.59 -16.97 25.24
N ASP A 396 10.42 -17.70 26.35
CA ASP A 396 9.14 -17.88 27.05
C ASP A 396 7.99 -18.49 26.23
N TYR A 397 8.34 -19.33 25.26
CA TYR A 397 7.44 -20.25 24.60
C TYR A 397 8.18 -21.55 24.28
N TYR A 398 7.45 -22.62 24.00
CA TYR A 398 7.98 -23.90 23.52
C TYR A 398 7.66 -24.11 22.04
N ILE A 399 8.38 -25.02 21.40
CA ILE A 399 8.13 -25.47 20.03
C ILE A 399 7.26 -26.72 20.09
N PRO A 400 6.12 -26.78 19.39
CA PRO A 400 5.35 -28.00 19.26
C PRO A 400 6.21 -29.13 18.67
N ASN A 401 6.20 -30.31 19.31
CA ASN A 401 7.03 -31.45 18.89
C ASN A 401 6.66 -31.98 17.51
N ASP A 402 5.46 -31.67 17.03
CA ASP A 402 4.99 -32.06 15.72
C ASP A 402 5.25 -30.99 14.65
N ASN A 403 5.88 -29.85 14.94
CA ASN A 403 6.23 -28.86 13.90
C ASN A 403 7.02 -29.53 12.75
N PRO A 404 6.81 -29.11 11.49
CA PRO A 404 7.33 -29.81 10.31
C PRO A 404 8.87 -29.84 10.23
N PHE A 405 9.54 -28.91 10.91
CA PHE A 405 11.00 -28.82 10.94
C PHE A 405 11.58 -29.18 12.30
N ALA A 406 10.77 -29.69 13.23
CA ALA A 406 11.24 -30.13 14.54
C ALA A 406 12.23 -31.31 14.41
N GLY A 407 13.36 -31.24 15.10
CA GLY A 407 14.44 -32.22 15.04
C GLY A 407 15.29 -32.19 13.77
N VAL A 408 15.06 -31.25 12.85
CA VAL A 408 15.88 -31.09 11.64
C VAL A 408 17.18 -30.35 12.02
N PRO A 409 18.38 -30.93 11.80
CA PRO A 409 19.61 -30.31 12.25
C PRO A 409 19.87 -28.94 11.60
N GLY A 410 20.14 -27.94 12.43
CA GLY A 410 20.64 -26.63 12.00
C GLY A 410 19.58 -25.63 11.55
N VAL A 411 18.29 -25.95 11.63
CA VAL A 411 17.19 -25.01 11.31
C VAL A 411 16.47 -24.52 12.55
N LEU A 412 15.72 -23.43 12.38
CA LEU A 412 14.74 -22.93 13.33
C LEU A 412 13.47 -23.79 13.23
N GLU A 413 12.96 -24.23 14.38
CA GLU A 413 11.87 -25.22 14.46
C GLU A 413 10.48 -24.58 14.60
N GLU A 414 10.44 -23.25 14.70
CA GLU A 414 9.25 -22.42 14.87
C GLU A 414 8.33 -22.47 13.64
N PHE A 415 8.85 -22.73 12.44
CA PHE A 415 8.11 -22.58 11.19
C PHE A 415 7.02 -23.67 11.01
N TYR A 416 5.80 -23.22 10.72
CA TYR A 416 4.70 -24.04 10.19
C TYR A 416 4.70 -24.07 8.66
N ALA A 417 4.93 -22.92 8.03
CA ALA A 417 5.00 -22.75 6.57
C ALA A 417 6.08 -21.71 6.23
N VAL A 418 6.71 -21.84 5.06
CA VAL A 418 7.90 -21.07 4.66
C VAL A 418 7.78 -20.59 3.21
N GLY A 419 8.68 -19.72 2.78
CA GLY A 419 8.73 -19.27 1.40
C GLY A 419 7.60 -18.31 1.03
N LEU A 420 7.09 -17.58 2.02
CA LEU A 420 6.09 -16.53 1.85
C LEU A 420 6.80 -15.17 1.75
N ARG A 421 6.23 -14.22 1.01
CA ARG A 421 6.73 -12.84 0.95
C ARG A 421 6.23 -12.01 2.13
N ASN A 422 4.94 -11.70 2.16
CA ASN A 422 4.35 -10.84 3.18
C ASN A 422 2.93 -11.33 3.53
N PRO A 423 2.81 -12.45 4.26
CA PRO A 423 1.52 -12.95 4.72
C PRO A 423 0.94 -11.98 5.75
N PHE A 424 -0.12 -11.24 5.39
CA PHE A 424 -0.60 -10.11 6.21
C PHE A 424 -1.75 -10.48 7.16
N ARG A 425 -2.83 -11.09 6.66
CA ARG A 425 -3.84 -11.75 7.49
C ARG A 425 -3.88 -13.23 7.21
N ILE A 426 -3.79 -13.99 8.30
CA ILE A 426 -4.10 -15.42 8.31
C ILE A 426 -5.38 -15.63 9.11
N ALA A 427 -6.17 -16.65 8.77
CA ALA A 427 -7.36 -17.00 9.53
C ALA A 427 -7.65 -18.50 9.41
N PHE A 428 -8.02 -19.12 10.54
CA PHE A 428 -8.51 -20.49 10.53
C PHE A 428 -9.96 -20.54 10.08
N ASP A 429 -10.28 -21.52 9.25
CA ASP A 429 -11.66 -21.94 9.01
C ASP A 429 -12.16 -22.72 10.22
N PRO A 430 -13.11 -22.19 11.02
CA PRO A 430 -13.53 -22.84 12.26
C PRO A 430 -14.26 -24.16 12.02
N ALA A 431 -14.67 -24.48 10.77
CA ALA A 431 -15.34 -25.73 10.46
C ALA A 431 -14.39 -26.92 10.28
N ASN A 432 -13.14 -26.70 9.89
CA ASN A 432 -12.21 -27.78 9.53
C ASN A 432 -10.74 -27.53 9.96
N GLY A 433 -10.40 -26.36 10.47
CA GLY A 433 -9.05 -26.01 10.91
C GLY A 433 -8.06 -25.69 9.79
N ASN A 434 -8.53 -25.48 8.56
CA ASN A 434 -7.69 -25.02 7.46
C ASN A 434 -7.24 -23.57 7.69
N LEU A 435 -5.95 -23.28 7.50
CA LEU A 435 -5.39 -21.95 7.65
C LEU A 435 -5.31 -21.23 6.30
N TRP A 436 -6.05 -20.14 6.13
CA TRP A 436 -6.03 -19.31 4.94
C TRP A 436 -5.16 -18.08 5.14
N ALA A 437 -4.55 -17.58 4.08
CA ALA A 437 -3.71 -16.38 4.11
C ALA A 437 -3.94 -15.49 2.89
N GLY A 438 -3.98 -14.17 3.10
CA GLY A 438 -3.65 -13.19 2.06
C GLY A 438 -2.16 -12.90 2.09
N GLU A 439 -1.48 -13.13 0.97
CA GLU A 439 -0.05 -12.89 0.83
C GLU A 439 0.20 -11.79 -0.20
N VAL A 440 0.72 -10.66 0.30
CA VAL A 440 1.05 -9.50 -0.54
C VAL A 440 2.29 -9.85 -1.36
N GLY A 441 2.10 -9.98 -2.68
CA GLY A 441 3.19 -10.30 -3.58
C GLY A 441 4.04 -9.07 -3.94
N SER A 442 4.97 -9.26 -4.89
CA SER A 442 6.03 -8.28 -5.13
C SER A 442 5.68 -7.32 -6.25
N THR A 443 5.87 -7.75 -7.49
CA THR A 443 5.88 -6.86 -8.65
C THR A 443 4.64 -7.07 -9.52
N VAL A 444 4.07 -8.28 -9.49
CA VAL A 444 3.11 -8.72 -10.48
C VAL A 444 1.86 -9.31 -9.87
N TRP A 445 1.97 -10.16 -8.85
CA TRP A 445 0.86 -10.99 -8.42
C TRP A 445 0.53 -10.76 -6.96
N GLU A 446 -0.74 -10.85 -6.65
CA GLU A 446 -1.25 -11.03 -5.29
C GLU A 446 -1.74 -12.47 -5.14
N GLU A 447 -1.63 -13.03 -3.92
CA GLU A 447 -1.94 -14.44 -3.67
C GLU A 447 -2.92 -14.64 -2.52
N VAL A 448 -3.85 -15.58 -2.72
CA VAL A 448 -4.61 -16.23 -1.64
C VAL A 448 -4.11 -17.65 -1.48
N ASN A 449 -3.59 -17.95 -0.30
CA ASN A 449 -2.95 -19.20 0.02
C ASN A 449 -3.75 -20.01 1.05
N LEU A 450 -3.77 -21.33 0.87
CA LEU A 450 -4.25 -22.28 1.88
C LEU A 450 -3.02 -22.92 2.52
N LEU A 451 -2.61 -22.38 3.66
CA LEU A 451 -1.37 -22.74 4.34
C LEU A 451 -1.41 -24.20 4.81
N ARG A 452 -0.36 -24.93 4.42
CA ARG A 452 -0.14 -26.33 4.76
C ARG A 452 1.06 -26.45 5.70
N LYS A 453 0.95 -27.34 6.67
CA LYS A 453 2.05 -27.71 7.56
C LYS A 453 3.22 -28.25 6.73
N GLY A 454 4.37 -27.61 6.83
CA GLY A 454 5.56 -27.92 6.04
C GLY A 454 5.50 -27.42 4.60
N GLY A 455 4.52 -26.58 4.23
CA GLY A 455 4.41 -26.02 2.89
C GLY A 455 5.43 -24.92 2.63
N ASN A 456 5.94 -24.88 1.39
CA ASN A 456 6.83 -23.88 0.84
C ASN A 456 6.14 -23.14 -0.31
N TYR A 457 5.97 -21.83 -0.17
CA TYR A 457 5.27 -20.95 -1.12
C TYR A 457 6.22 -20.27 -2.12
N GLN A 458 7.48 -20.72 -2.14
CA GLN A 458 8.38 -20.56 -3.28
C GLN A 458 8.86 -19.13 -3.55
N PHE A 459 8.41 -18.13 -2.80
CA PHE A 459 8.97 -16.79 -2.89
C PHE A 459 10.47 -16.81 -2.52
N PRO A 460 11.35 -16.10 -3.26
CA PRO A 460 11.08 -15.16 -4.34
C PRO A 460 11.15 -15.76 -5.75
N TYR A 461 11.42 -17.06 -5.91
CA TYR A 461 11.69 -17.61 -7.25
C TYR A 461 10.40 -17.83 -8.05
N ILE A 462 9.27 -18.08 -7.37
CA ILE A 462 7.91 -18.00 -7.91
C ILE A 462 7.16 -16.85 -7.25
N GLU A 463 6.37 -16.14 -8.05
CA GLU A 463 5.35 -15.18 -7.64
C GLU A 463 4.08 -15.46 -8.44
N GLY A 464 2.95 -15.62 -7.75
CA GLY A 464 1.72 -16.14 -8.30
C GLY A 464 1.89 -17.57 -8.81
N ASN A 465 1.87 -17.72 -10.13
CA ASN A 465 2.10 -19.01 -10.81
C ASN A 465 3.26 -18.94 -11.80
N GLN A 466 4.13 -17.92 -11.66
CA GLN A 466 5.14 -17.59 -12.65
C GLN A 466 6.51 -17.42 -12.00
N ALA A 467 7.56 -17.74 -12.76
CA ALA A 467 8.93 -17.46 -12.33
C ALA A 467 9.21 -15.95 -12.34
N THR A 468 9.85 -15.46 -11.28
CA THR A 468 10.26 -14.04 -11.18
C THR A 468 11.55 -13.72 -11.93
N GLY A 469 12.23 -14.76 -12.44
CA GLY A 469 13.59 -14.67 -12.99
C GLY A 469 14.70 -14.77 -11.93
N LYS A 470 14.35 -14.81 -10.64
CA LYS A 470 15.31 -15.15 -9.57
C LYS A 470 15.70 -16.63 -9.67
N PRO A 471 16.96 -16.99 -9.39
CA PRO A 471 17.40 -18.38 -9.43
C PRO A 471 16.65 -19.20 -8.38
N ARG A 472 16.32 -20.44 -8.72
CA ARG A 472 15.78 -21.39 -7.75
C ARG A 472 16.86 -21.67 -6.69
N PRO A 473 16.54 -21.60 -5.39
CA PRO A 473 17.47 -21.97 -4.32
C PRO A 473 17.97 -23.40 -4.48
N GLU A 474 19.23 -23.66 -4.10
CA GLU A 474 19.81 -25.01 -4.13
C GLU A 474 19.02 -26.00 -3.26
N LYS A 475 18.42 -25.49 -2.17
CA LYS A 475 17.59 -26.26 -1.25
C LYS A 475 16.29 -25.49 -0.98
N LEU A 476 15.17 -26.16 -1.23
CA LEU A 476 13.86 -25.75 -0.72
C LEU A 476 13.50 -26.63 0.48
N TRP A 477 12.98 -25.99 1.52
CA TRP A 477 12.54 -26.66 2.73
C TRP A 477 11.04 -26.89 2.67
N GLY A 478 10.58 -28.13 2.89
CA GLY A 478 9.16 -28.46 2.85
C GLY A 478 8.62 -28.79 1.45
N ASP A 479 7.30 -28.90 1.35
CA ASP A 479 6.58 -29.28 0.14
C ASP A 479 6.19 -28.04 -0.67
N GLU A 480 6.48 -28.01 -1.97
CA GLU A 480 6.08 -26.90 -2.84
C GLU A 480 4.55 -26.81 -2.96
N VAL A 481 3.97 -25.66 -2.59
CA VAL A 481 2.53 -25.41 -2.63
C VAL A 481 2.25 -24.20 -3.53
N ALA A 482 1.28 -24.36 -4.43
CA ALA A 482 0.79 -23.29 -5.29
C ALA A 482 -0.39 -22.54 -4.64
N PRO A 483 -0.60 -21.26 -4.97
CA PRO A 483 -1.72 -20.50 -4.46
C PRO A 483 -3.08 -21.00 -4.94
N ILE A 484 -4.10 -20.79 -4.11
CA ILE A 484 -5.49 -21.12 -4.41
C ILE A 484 -6.06 -20.14 -5.44
N TYR A 485 -5.67 -18.87 -5.33
CA TYR A 485 -6.07 -17.82 -6.25
C TYR A 485 -4.97 -16.79 -6.38
N THR A 486 -4.81 -16.24 -7.58
CA THR A 486 -3.86 -15.17 -7.88
C THR A 486 -4.52 -14.13 -8.76
N TYR A 487 -4.19 -12.86 -8.57
CA TYR A 487 -4.57 -11.79 -9.50
C TYR A 487 -3.39 -10.85 -9.74
N GLN A 488 -3.37 -10.23 -10.92
CA GLN A 488 -2.28 -9.32 -11.28
C GLN A 488 -2.49 -7.95 -10.67
N HIS A 489 -1.37 -7.29 -10.39
CA HIS A 489 -1.34 -5.89 -10.03
C HIS A 489 -2.01 -5.06 -11.12
N THR A 490 -2.91 -4.18 -10.72
CA THR A 490 -3.40 -3.10 -11.57
C THR A 490 -2.88 -1.76 -11.06
N ALA A 491 -3.33 -0.69 -11.70
CA ALA A 491 -3.28 0.67 -11.19
C ALA A 491 -3.50 0.85 -9.67
N TYR A 492 -4.38 0.06 -9.08
CA TYR A 492 -4.86 0.24 -7.71
C TYR A 492 -5.28 -1.07 -7.03
N GLU A 493 -5.04 -2.24 -7.61
CA GLU A 493 -5.22 -3.54 -6.94
C GLU A 493 -3.86 -4.20 -6.83
N ARG A 494 -3.22 -4.13 -5.66
CA ARG A 494 -1.79 -4.44 -5.49
C ARG A 494 -1.41 -4.82 -4.05
N ALA A 495 -2.39 -5.13 -3.21
CA ALA A 495 -2.14 -5.47 -1.81
C ALA A 495 -3.31 -6.29 -1.24
N VAL A 496 -3.29 -7.60 -1.48
CA VAL A 496 -4.24 -8.52 -0.87
C VAL A 496 -3.96 -8.60 0.63
N ILE A 497 -4.99 -8.37 1.41
CA ILE A 497 -4.88 -8.38 2.87
C ILE A 497 -5.20 -9.76 3.43
N GLY A 498 -6.05 -10.51 2.75
CA GLY A 498 -6.70 -11.72 3.26
C GLY A 498 -8.03 -11.39 3.93
N GLY A 499 -8.52 -12.32 4.74
CA GLY A 499 -9.77 -12.19 5.48
C GLY A 499 -10.17 -13.51 6.14
N ILE A 500 -11.45 -13.89 6.08
CA ILE A 500 -12.02 -14.98 6.88
C ILE A 500 -12.82 -15.98 6.04
N VAL A 501 -12.96 -17.21 6.52
CA VAL A 501 -14.00 -18.12 6.00
C VAL A 501 -15.30 -17.88 6.74
N TYR A 502 -16.34 -17.42 6.03
CA TYR A 502 -17.62 -17.12 6.65
C TYR A 502 -18.40 -18.41 6.96
N ARG A 503 -18.70 -18.64 8.23
CA ARG A 503 -19.47 -19.81 8.73
C ARG A 503 -20.77 -19.40 9.42
N GLY A 504 -21.04 -18.11 9.52
CA GLY A 504 -22.26 -17.54 10.07
C GLY A 504 -23.54 -17.93 9.32
N LYS A 505 -24.67 -17.78 10.03
CA LYS A 505 -26.01 -18.12 9.51
C LYS A 505 -26.76 -16.92 8.93
N ARG A 506 -26.30 -15.68 9.23
CA ARG A 506 -26.99 -14.45 8.83
C ARG A 506 -27.01 -14.29 7.31
N TYR A 507 -25.93 -14.66 6.64
CA TYR A 507 -25.77 -14.51 5.21
C TYR A 507 -25.58 -15.86 4.50
N PRO A 508 -26.64 -16.65 4.26
CA PRO A 508 -26.53 -17.97 3.65
C PRO A 508 -25.77 -18.01 2.31
N LYS A 509 -25.81 -16.93 1.52
CA LYS A 509 -25.09 -16.83 0.23
C LYS A 509 -23.57 -16.76 0.36
N LEU A 510 -23.06 -16.41 1.53
CA LEU A 510 -21.63 -16.34 1.82
C LEU A 510 -21.12 -17.55 2.60
N GLN A 511 -22.02 -18.43 3.05
CA GLN A 511 -21.64 -19.58 3.87
C GLN A 511 -20.63 -20.48 3.13
N GLY A 512 -19.49 -20.73 3.77
CA GLY A 512 -18.41 -21.53 3.21
C GLY A 512 -17.60 -20.85 2.11
N LYS A 513 -17.68 -19.53 2.00
CA LYS A 513 -16.78 -18.73 1.17
C LYS A 513 -15.66 -18.13 2.02
N TYR A 514 -14.46 -18.08 1.46
CA TYR A 514 -13.37 -17.25 1.95
C TYR A 514 -13.59 -15.83 1.42
N LEU A 515 -13.73 -14.88 2.33
CA LEU A 515 -13.89 -13.46 2.07
C LEU A 515 -12.55 -12.78 2.27
N PHE A 516 -12.14 -11.97 1.32
CA PHE A 516 -10.87 -11.27 1.39
C PHE A 516 -10.98 -9.90 0.72
N GLY A 517 -10.02 -9.03 0.99
CA GLY A 517 -9.99 -7.68 0.44
C GLY A 517 -8.63 -7.28 -0.07
N ASP A 518 -8.64 -6.24 -0.90
CA ASP A 518 -7.44 -5.56 -1.38
C ASP A 518 -7.38 -4.15 -0.78
N ASN A 519 -6.25 -3.79 -0.19
CA ASN A 519 -6.10 -2.55 0.55
C ASN A 519 -6.13 -1.32 -0.37
N TYR A 520 -5.49 -1.39 -1.54
CA TYR A 520 -5.34 -0.23 -2.42
C TYR A 520 -6.64 0.12 -3.12
N SER A 521 -7.37 -0.90 -3.56
CA SER A 521 -8.62 -0.73 -4.29
C SER A 521 -9.81 -0.60 -3.36
N GLY A 522 -9.74 -1.19 -2.16
CA GLY A 522 -10.90 -1.41 -1.30
C GLY A 522 -11.86 -2.47 -1.83
N ASN A 523 -11.50 -3.23 -2.87
CA ASN A 523 -12.37 -4.29 -3.39
C ASN A 523 -12.52 -5.42 -2.36
N ILE A 524 -13.74 -5.97 -2.27
CA ILE A 524 -14.10 -7.06 -1.38
C ILE A 524 -14.53 -8.25 -2.22
N TYR A 525 -13.86 -9.37 -2.02
CA TYR A 525 -13.99 -10.57 -2.83
C TYR A 525 -14.50 -11.75 -2.01
N ALA A 526 -15.06 -12.72 -2.73
CA ALA A 526 -15.38 -14.03 -2.19
C ALA A 526 -15.00 -15.16 -3.15
N LEU A 527 -14.46 -16.24 -2.60
CA LEU A 527 -14.21 -17.49 -3.32
C LEU A 527 -14.70 -18.70 -2.49
N PRO A 528 -15.02 -19.85 -3.11
CA PRO A 528 -15.35 -21.06 -2.37
C PRO A 528 -14.18 -21.52 -1.49
N ALA A 529 -14.42 -21.74 -0.19
CA ALA A 529 -13.41 -22.27 0.72
C ALA A 529 -13.26 -23.80 0.61
N SER A 530 -13.23 -24.33 -0.63
CA SER A 530 -13.05 -25.76 -0.91
C SER A 530 -11.59 -26.20 -0.82
N GLY A 531 -10.65 -25.24 -0.93
CA GLY A 531 -9.21 -25.53 -1.05
C GLY A 531 -8.79 -25.99 -2.45
N GLU A 532 -9.67 -25.86 -3.44
CA GLU A 532 -9.36 -26.08 -4.85
C GLU A 532 -8.93 -24.76 -5.50
N VAL A 533 -8.01 -24.84 -6.47
CA VAL A 533 -7.56 -23.67 -7.24
C VAL A 533 -8.75 -23.08 -8.02
N VAL A 534 -8.92 -21.76 -7.95
CA VAL A 534 -9.95 -21.02 -8.68
C VAL A 534 -9.33 -19.98 -9.60
N THR A 535 -9.99 -19.67 -10.70
CA THR A 535 -9.53 -18.66 -11.68
C THR A 535 -10.40 -17.40 -11.70
N LYS A 536 -11.50 -17.40 -10.93
CA LYS A 536 -12.45 -16.29 -10.84
C LYS A 536 -13.01 -16.22 -9.42
N VAL A 537 -13.21 -15.00 -8.96
CA VAL A 537 -13.81 -14.70 -7.66
C VAL A 537 -15.02 -13.79 -7.84
N GLU A 538 -15.92 -13.79 -6.86
CA GLU A 538 -17.08 -12.91 -6.82
C GLU A 538 -16.66 -11.55 -6.21
N LEU A 539 -16.83 -10.46 -6.95
CA LEU A 539 -16.70 -9.11 -6.39
C LEU A 539 -17.99 -8.76 -5.63
N LEU A 540 -17.91 -8.75 -4.30
CA LEU A 540 -19.05 -8.45 -3.44
C LEU A 540 -19.32 -6.94 -3.40
N GLY A 541 -18.29 -6.16 -3.11
CA GLY A 541 -18.42 -4.74 -2.81
C GLY A 541 -17.09 -4.01 -2.85
N LYS A 542 -17.13 -2.73 -2.49
CA LYS A 542 -15.95 -1.87 -2.43
C LYS A 542 -16.05 -0.95 -1.22
N ALA A 543 -14.99 -0.92 -0.41
CA ALA A 543 -14.82 0.01 0.69
C ALA A 543 -14.13 1.30 0.21
N ASN A 544 -14.28 2.37 1.00
CA ASN A 544 -13.49 3.58 0.82
C ASN A 544 -12.00 3.29 1.13
N GLN A 545 -11.10 4.06 0.51
CA GLN A 545 -9.66 3.96 0.73
C GLN A 545 -9.01 5.35 0.71
N TYR A 546 -7.89 5.53 1.41
CA TYR A 546 -7.17 6.81 1.47
C TYR A 546 -5.70 6.67 1.11
N ALA A 547 -5.36 6.67 -0.18
CA ALA A 547 -3.98 6.62 -0.66
C ALA A 547 -3.25 5.39 -0.14
N GLN A 548 -3.66 4.18 -0.57
CA GLN A 548 -3.03 2.93 -0.10
C GLN A 548 -3.28 2.66 1.39
N ARG A 549 -4.41 3.17 1.90
CA ARG A 549 -4.89 2.98 3.27
C ARG A 549 -6.37 2.60 3.23
N GLY A 550 -6.65 1.43 2.67
CA GLY A 550 -8.00 0.85 2.62
C GLY A 550 -8.18 -0.24 3.67
N ILE A 551 -8.76 -1.37 3.23
CA ILE A 551 -9.12 -2.50 4.09
C ILE A 551 -7.89 -3.09 4.79
N THR A 552 -8.02 -3.51 6.05
CA THR A 552 -6.92 -4.13 6.82
C THR A 552 -7.28 -5.39 7.58
N SER A 553 -8.56 -5.69 7.77
CA SER A 553 -8.98 -6.96 8.38
C SER A 553 -10.43 -7.28 8.05
N PHE A 554 -10.79 -8.53 8.30
CA PHE A 554 -12.17 -9.03 8.30
C PHE A 554 -12.39 -9.76 9.62
N VAL A 555 -13.60 -9.66 10.18
CA VAL A 555 -14.00 -10.48 11.33
C VAL A 555 -15.48 -10.86 11.23
N GLU A 556 -15.78 -12.13 11.52
CA GLU A 556 -17.16 -12.58 11.70
C GLU A 556 -17.58 -12.25 13.13
N THR A 557 -18.68 -11.52 13.28
CA THR A 557 -19.19 -11.18 14.61
C THR A 557 -19.95 -12.37 15.21
N PRO A 558 -20.11 -12.41 16.55
CA PRO A 558 -20.89 -13.46 17.22
C PRO A 558 -22.35 -13.59 16.72
N ASP A 559 -22.93 -12.51 16.18
CA ASP A 559 -24.26 -12.48 15.57
C ASP A 559 -24.26 -12.70 14.05
N GLY A 560 -23.11 -13.10 13.48
CA GLY A 560 -22.95 -13.50 12.08
C GLY A 560 -22.88 -12.34 11.09
N GLN A 561 -22.68 -11.10 11.55
CA GLN A 561 -22.30 -9.99 10.67
C GLN A 561 -20.83 -10.13 10.25
N ILE A 562 -20.43 -9.39 9.23
CA ILE A 562 -19.04 -9.34 8.75
C ILE A 562 -18.57 -7.91 8.90
N LEU A 563 -17.56 -7.69 9.73
CA LEU A 563 -16.91 -6.39 9.87
C LEU A 563 -15.60 -6.35 9.12
N LEU A 564 -15.24 -5.17 8.67
CA LEU A 564 -13.94 -4.85 8.11
C LEU A 564 -13.39 -3.60 8.80
N THR A 565 -12.07 -3.50 8.91
CA THR A 565 -11.40 -2.25 9.28
C THR A 565 -10.83 -1.56 8.06
N THR A 566 -10.85 -0.23 8.06
CA THR A 566 -10.15 0.60 7.07
C THR A 566 -9.27 1.62 7.78
N LEU A 567 -8.06 1.84 7.28
CA LEU A 567 -7.07 2.69 7.95
C LEU A 567 -7.46 4.18 7.99
N GLY A 568 -8.11 4.69 6.95
CA GLY A 568 -8.37 6.13 6.85
C GLY A 568 -7.11 6.93 6.51
N SER A 569 -7.12 8.23 6.81
CA SER A 569 -5.99 9.14 6.60
C SER A 569 -4.81 8.85 7.54
N ALA A 570 -3.65 9.41 7.21
CA ALA A 570 -2.48 9.43 8.10
C ALA A 570 -2.62 10.39 9.27
N SER A 571 -3.48 11.39 9.13
CA SER A 571 -3.41 12.65 9.87
C SER A 571 -4.51 12.80 10.91
N GLY A 572 -5.39 11.82 11.06
CA GLY A 572 -6.41 11.89 12.09
C GLY A 572 -7.34 10.69 12.12
N SER A 573 -8.20 10.68 13.14
CA SER A 573 -9.23 9.68 13.35
C SER A 573 -10.27 9.70 12.22
N SER A 574 -9.99 8.95 11.15
CA SER A 574 -10.83 8.82 9.97
C SER A 574 -10.93 7.37 9.48
N GLY A 575 -10.22 6.45 10.12
CA GLY A 575 -10.35 5.03 9.85
C GLY A 575 -11.65 4.48 10.44
N GLU A 576 -12.25 3.52 9.75
CA GLU A 576 -13.60 3.07 10.04
C GLU A 576 -13.64 1.58 10.40
N ILE A 577 -14.61 1.23 11.24
CA ILE A 577 -15.12 -0.14 11.33
C ILE A 577 -16.39 -0.16 10.49
N ILE A 578 -16.37 -0.87 9.38
CA ILE A 578 -17.49 -0.99 8.44
C ILE A 578 -18.07 -2.39 8.49
N ARG A 579 -19.35 -2.53 8.18
CA ARG A 579 -20.00 -3.83 8.00
C ARG A 579 -20.34 -4.07 6.54
N LEU A 580 -20.17 -5.31 6.09
CA LEU A 580 -20.63 -5.77 4.79
C LEU A 580 -22.09 -6.23 4.90
N ILE A 581 -22.97 -5.66 4.08
CA ILE A 581 -24.41 -5.94 4.09
C ILE A 581 -24.95 -6.12 2.67
N PRO A 582 -26.05 -6.86 2.48
CA PRO A 582 -26.76 -6.87 1.21
C PRO A 582 -27.29 -5.47 0.87
N LYS A 583 -27.26 -5.08 -0.41
CA LYS A 583 -27.87 -3.82 -0.89
C LYS A 583 -29.35 -3.70 -0.54
N SER A 584 -30.05 -4.83 -0.36
CA SER A 584 -31.45 -4.85 0.09
C SER A 584 -31.65 -4.53 1.58
N GLU A 585 -30.61 -4.68 2.39
CA GLU A 585 -30.60 -4.31 3.81
C GLU A 585 -30.09 -2.89 4.05
N SER A 586 -29.43 -2.30 3.06
CA SER A 586 -29.04 -0.89 3.09
C SER A 586 -30.30 -0.03 3.09
N SER A 587 -30.47 0.80 4.13
CA SER A 587 -31.46 1.87 4.08
C SER A 587 -31.06 2.82 2.95
N SER A 588 -31.97 3.06 2.02
CA SER A 588 -31.75 3.89 0.82
C SER A 588 -31.48 5.38 1.09
N ASP A 589 -31.05 5.75 2.29
CA ASP A 589 -30.78 7.12 2.75
C ASP A 589 -29.34 7.36 3.22
N THR A 590 -28.45 6.37 3.21
CA THR A 590 -27.00 6.62 3.34
C THR A 590 -26.38 6.78 1.96
N ALA A 591 -26.75 7.88 1.28
CA ALA A 591 -25.89 8.46 0.26
C ALA A 591 -24.48 8.56 0.85
N ALA A 592 -23.49 8.13 0.05
CA ALA A 592 -22.05 8.21 0.28
C ALA A 592 -21.72 9.20 1.39
N SER A 593 -21.12 8.70 2.49
CA SER A 593 -20.64 9.54 3.59
C SER A 593 -19.86 10.71 3.00
N ALA A 594 -20.50 11.87 2.95
CA ALA A 594 -19.85 13.13 2.67
C ALA A 594 -18.71 13.29 3.67
N PRO A 595 -17.60 13.97 3.31
CA PRO A 595 -16.46 14.13 4.20
C PRO A 595 -16.96 14.65 5.55
N VAL A 596 -16.72 13.84 6.58
CA VAL A 596 -17.10 14.15 7.96
C VAL A 596 -16.47 15.50 8.31
N VAL A 597 -17.31 16.45 8.72
CA VAL A 597 -16.85 17.70 9.32
C VAL A 597 -15.98 17.32 10.51
N SER A 598 -14.69 17.68 10.43
CA SER A 598 -13.65 17.29 11.39
C SER A 598 -14.11 17.49 12.83
N ALA A 599 -14.17 16.40 13.60
CA ALA A 599 -14.20 16.49 15.06
C ALA A 599 -12.98 17.32 15.55
N PRO A 600 -13.05 17.97 16.72
CA PRO A 600 -11.89 18.65 17.29
C PRO A 600 -10.72 17.67 17.41
N VAL A 601 -9.57 18.02 16.82
CA VAL A 601 -8.34 17.22 16.85
C VAL A 601 -7.92 17.05 18.31
N SER A 602 -7.96 15.82 18.83
CA SER A 602 -7.56 15.53 20.21
C SER A 602 -6.03 15.57 20.35
N ASP A 603 -5.49 15.77 21.56
CA ASP A 603 -4.03 15.75 21.80
C ASP A 603 -3.38 14.42 21.32
N ALA A 604 -4.14 13.32 21.37
CA ALA A 604 -3.72 12.01 20.86
C ALA A 604 -3.64 11.95 19.34
N ASP A 605 -4.55 12.62 18.62
CA ASP A 605 -4.51 12.78 17.17
C ASP A 605 -3.31 13.63 16.74
N VAL A 606 -3.00 14.70 17.50
CA VAL A 606 -1.86 15.60 17.19
C VAL A 606 -0.51 14.90 17.33
N LYS A 607 -0.36 14.01 18.29
CA LYS A 607 0.86 13.22 18.44
C LYS A 607 1.05 12.24 17.27
N GLY A 608 -0.03 11.58 16.83
CA GLY A 608 -0.01 10.71 15.65
C GLY A 608 0.30 11.48 14.36
N LEU A 609 -0.28 12.68 14.22
CA LEU A 609 0.01 13.65 13.16
C LEU A 609 1.50 13.99 13.10
N PHE A 610 2.09 14.33 14.24
CA PHE A 610 3.49 14.70 14.32
C PHE A 610 4.41 13.51 14.01
N SER A 611 4.12 12.33 14.57
CA SER A 611 4.84 11.09 14.27
C SER A 611 4.84 10.79 12.77
N THR A 612 3.67 10.84 12.14
CA THR A 612 3.54 10.45 10.73
C THR A 612 4.16 11.46 9.76
N ASN A 613 4.00 12.76 10.02
CA ASN A 613 4.33 13.80 9.04
C ASN A 613 5.60 14.60 9.38
N CYS A 614 6.08 14.55 10.62
CA CYS A 614 7.14 15.45 11.09
C CYS A 614 8.33 14.73 11.71
N SER A 615 8.15 13.57 12.35
CA SER A 615 9.20 12.96 13.18
C SER A 615 10.37 12.38 12.38
N ARG A 616 10.17 11.95 11.13
CA ARG A 616 11.29 11.50 10.28
C ARG A 616 12.44 12.50 10.19
N CYS A 617 12.12 13.79 10.15
CA CYS A 617 13.12 14.87 10.16
C CYS A 617 13.35 15.41 11.58
N HIS A 618 12.29 15.66 12.34
CA HIS A 618 12.35 16.36 13.63
C HIS A 618 12.60 15.45 14.83
N GLY A 619 12.61 14.13 14.65
CA GLY A 619 12.61 13.12 15.70
C GLY A 619 11.28 13.03 16.44
N PRO A 620 10.97 11.91 17.11
CA PRO A 620 9.71 11.75 17.86
C PRO A 620 9.57 12.73 19.03
N SER A 621 10.71 13.23 19.54
CA SER A 621 10.77 14.25 20.59
C SER A 621 10.88 15.69 20.05
N GLY A 622 10.85 15.87 18.73
CA GLY A 622 10.95 17.18 18.08
C GLY A 622 12.32 17.86 18.21
N ARG A 623 13.40 17.12 18.50
CA ARG A 623 14.73 17.69 18.76
C ARG A 623 15.58 17.92 17.50
N GLY A 624 15.05 17.59 16.32
CA GLY A 624 15.78 17.69 15.05
C GLY A 624 16.73 16.52 14.81
N ASP A 625 16.50 15.40 15.49
CA ASP A 625 17.31 14.18 15.51
C ASP A 625 16.62 12.98 14.83
N GLY A 626 15.69 13.26 13.93
CA GLY A 626 15.01 12.21 13.16
C GLY A 626 15.97 11.45 12.23
N PRO A 627 15.63 10.23 11.79
CA PRO A 627 16.49 9.40 10.94
C PRO A 627 16.92 10.11 9.64
N ASP A 628 16.05 10.95 9.07
CA ASP A 628 16.35 11.70 7.85
C ASP A 628 17.15 12.98 8.10
N SER A 629 17.29 13.43 9.36
CA SER A 629 17.93 14.72 9.71
C SER A 629 19.36 14.85 9.16
N SER A 630 20.13 13.76 9.20
CA SER A 630 21.52 13.71 8.73
C SER A 630 21.64 13.85 7.21
N GLN A 631 20.59 13.47 6.46
CA GLN A 631 20.56 13.46 5.00
C GLN A 631 20.23 14.84 4.41
N LEU A 632 19.67 15.75 5.22
CA LEU A 632 19.22 17.06 4.76
C LEU A 632 20.35 18.06 4.53
N GLY A 633 21.57 17.78 5.04
CA GLY A 633 22.74 18.65 4.90
C GLY A 633 22.58 20.03 5.56
N VAL A 634 21.51 20.25 6.35
CA VAL A 634 21.21 21.46 7.10
C VAL A 634 20.69 21.10 8.49
N PRO A 635 21.00 21.88 9.54
CA PRO A 635 20.50 21.62 10.89
C PRO A 635 18.96 21.67 10.93
N VAL A 636 18.34 20.61 11.45
CA VAL A 636 16.89 20.57 11.68
C VAL A 636 16.58 21.28 13.01
N PRO A 637 15.52 22.12 13.07
CA PRO A 637 15.17 22.81 14.30
C PRO A 637 14.85 21.88 15.47
N ASN A 638 15.40 22.21 16.64
CA ASN A 638 15.06 21.60 17.93
C ASN A 638 13.90 22.36 18.58
N PHE A 639 12.72 21.76 18.57
CA PHE A 639 11.49 22.31 19.16
C PHE A 639 11.53 22.36 20.68
N ALA A 640 12.40 21.61 21.36
CA ALA A 640 12.61 21.75 22.80
C ALA A 640 13.49 22.98 23.16
N SER A 641 14.12 23.63 22.18
CA SER A 641 14.97 24.80 22.41
C SER A 641 14.15 26.07 22.69
N ALA A 642 14.39 26.70 23.84
CA ALA A 642 13.81 28.02 24.15
C ALA A 642 14.19 29.10 23.12
N GLU A 643 15.38 29.00 22.53
CA GLU A 643 15.83 29.90 21.47
C GLU A 643 14.95 29.74 20.22
N PHE A 644 14.71 28.51 19.77
CA PHE A 644 13.82 28.26 18.62
C PHE A 644 12.41 28.78 18.87
N GLN A 645 11.87 28.50 20.07
CA GLN A 645 10.51 28.88 20.44
C GLN A 645 10.32 30.39 20.47
N THR A 646 11.31 31.14 20.95
CA THR A 646 11.23 32.61 21.05
C THR A 646 11.47 33.32 19.71
N GLN A 647 12.18 32.68 18.77
CA GLN A 647 12.50 33.26 17.46
C GLN A 647 11.40 33.08 16.40
N ARG A 648 10.35 32.30 16.67
CA ARG A 648 9.27 32.01 15.70
C ARG A 648 7.91 32.31 16.32
N THR A 649 7.03 32.99 15.60
CA THR A 649 5.63 33.15 16.00
C THR A 649 4.79 31.94 15.59
N ASP A 650 3.57 31.81 16.15
CA ASP A 650 2.65 30.75 15.74
C ASP A 650 2.26 30.90 14.27
N GLU A 651 2.06 32.13 13.79
CA GLU A 651 1.80 32.41 12.38
C GLU A 651 2.96 31.98 11.47
N ASP A 652 4.20 32.14 11.93
CA ASP A 652 5.37 31.68 11.19
C ASP A 652 5.43 30.15 11.15
N LEU A 653 5.16 29.47 12.26
CA LEU A 653 5.11 28.01 12.30
C LEU A 653 3.97 27.47 11.42
N ILE A 654 2.76 28.05 11.51
CA ILE A 654 1.63 27.73 10.63
C ILE A 654 2.03 27.92 9.17
N ALA A 655 2.65 29.04 8.82
CA ALA A 655 3.02 29.31 7.44
C ALA A 655 4.10 28.37 6.91
N VAL A 656 5.07 27.98 7.74
CA VAL A 656 6.13 27.03 7.40
C VAL A 656 5.57 25.62 7.26
N ILE A 657 4.68 25.18 8.16
CA ILE A 657 4.01 23.87 8.03
C ILE A 657 3.11 23.87 6.80
N LYS A 658 2.28 24.89 6.62
CA LYS A 658 1.28 24.96 5.55
C LYS A 658 1.92 25.08 4.16
N ASN A 659 2.96 25.89 4.02
CA ASN A 659 3.54 26.23 2.70
C ASN A 659 4.96 25.69 2.48
N GLY A 660 5.50 24.94 3.44
CA GLY A 660 6.85 24.39 3.38
C GLY A 660 7.92 25.42 3.75
N GLY A 661 9.14 24.94 3.98
CA GLY A 661 10.26 25.77 4.43
C GLY A 661 10.69 26.80 3.39
N GLY A 662 10.67 26.42 2.11
CA GLY A 662 11.04 27.30 0.99
C GLY A 662 10.18 28.57 0.91
N ALA A 663 8.91 28.53 1.32
CA ALA A 663 8.00 29.68 1.30
C ALA A 663 8.40 30.79 2.29
N ARG A 664 9.23 30.48 3.29
CA ARG A 664 9.74 31.45 4.28
C ARG A 664 11.27 31.58 4.24
N GLY A 665 11.89 31.23 3.11
CA GLY A 665 13.34 31.32 2.95
C GLY A 665 14.12 30.32 3.81
N LEU A 666 13.46 29.25 4.26
CA LEU A 666 14.08 28.12 4.97
C LEU A 666 14.37 26.99 3.97
N SER A 667 14.85 25.85 4.49
CA SER A 667 15.18 24.70 3.65
C SER A 667 14.00 24.31 2.73
N PRO A 668 14.22 24.18 1.42
CA PRO A 668 13.18 23.72 0.49
C PRO A 668 12.83 22.24 0.69
N MET A 669 13.61 21.52 1.51
CA MET A 669 13.37 20.12 1.86
C MET A 669 12.24 19.94 2.88
N MET A 670 11.77 21.01 3.54
CA MET A 670 10.57 20.94 4.38
C MET A 670 9.32 21.07 3.48
N PRO A 671 8.53 19.99 3.31
CA PRO A 671 7.41 19.98 2.37
C PRO A 671 6.23 20.85 2.86
N PRO A 672 5.38 21.33 1.94
CA PRO A 672 4.13 22.00 2.27
C PRO A 672 3.05 21.00 2.71
N TRP A 673 2.53 21.15 3.93
CA TRP A 673 1.48 20.29 4.46
C TRP A 673 0.07 20.86 4.31
N GLY A 674 -0.09 22.08 3.77
CA GLY A 674 -1.38 22.74 3.66
C GLY A 674 -2.38 22.09 2.70
N MET A 675 -1.94 21.12 1.90
CA MET A 675 -2.82 20.29 1.08
C MET A 675 -3.17 18.95 1.76
N ALA A 676 -2.36 18.52 2.73
CA ALA A 676 -2.50 17.27 3.47
C ALA A 676 -3.26 17.44 4.79
N LEU A 677 -3.05 18.58 5.44
CA LEU A 677 -3.54 18.89 6.78
C LEU A 677 -4.51 20.07 6.70
N SER A 678 -5.65 19.92 7.36
CA SER A 678 -6.60 21.00 7.60
C SER A 678 -5.97 22.09 8.47
N ASP A 679 -6.54 23.30 8.40
CA ASP A 679 -6.11 24.40 9.26
C ASP A 679 -6.25 24.06 10.75
N ALA A 680 -7.22 23.22 11.12
CA ALA A 680 -7.38 22.76 12.50
C ALA A 680 -6.22 21.86 12.94
N GLU A 681 -5.80 20.90 12.11
CA GLU A 681 -4.67 20.00 12.38
C GLU A 681 -3.34 20.77 12.44
N ILE A 682 -3.12 21.73 11.54
CA ILE A 682 -1.90 22.57 11.54
C ILE A 682 -1.84 23.42 12.82
N ASN A 683 -2.95 24.05 13.22
CA ASN A 683 -3.00 24.80 14.47
C ASN A 683 -2.75 23.91 15.69
N ALA A 684 -3.26 22.68 15.67
CA ALA A 684 -3.04 21.71 16.75
C ALA A 684 -1.57 21.25 16.80
N LEU A 685 -0.93 20.98 15.65
CA LEU A 685 0.50 20.69 15.55
C LEU A 685 1.38 21.81 16.08
N VAL A 686 1.04 23.07 15.79
CA VAL A 686 1.78 24.22 16.35
C VAL A 686 1.70 24.22 17.87
N LYS A 687 0.52 24.00 18.46
CA LYS A 687 0.38 23.87 19.92
C LYS A 687 1.21 22.72 20.48
N TYR A 688 1.24 21.57 19.79
CA TYR A 688 2.06 20.42 20.18
C TYR A 688 3.56 20.75 20.11
N ILE A 689 4.02 21.43 19.06
CA ILE A 689 5.40 21.93 18.92
C ILE A 689 5.75 22.91 20.06
N ARG A 690 4.83 23.80 20.44
CA ARG A 690 5.03 24.69 21.60
C ARG A 690 5.15 23.92 22.92
N ALA A 691 4.35 22.87 23.09
CA ALA A 691 4.35 22.05 24.29
C ALA A 691 5.68 21.29 24.50
N GLN A 692 6.44 20.98 23.44
CA GLN A 692 7.75 20.33 23.52
C GLN A 692 8.78 21.13 24.35
N ALA A 693 8.60 22.45 24.48
CA ALA A 693 9.48 23.31 25.26
C ALA A 693 9.14 23.36 26.76
N VAL A 694 7.91 22.99 27.13
CA VAL A 694 7.40 23.06 28.51
C VAL A 694 7.58 21.72 29.24
N GLY A 695 7.59 20.59 28.52
CA GLY A 695 7.57 19.24 29.09
C GLY A 695 8.88 18.72 29.71
N ASN A 696 9.99 19.48 29.73
CA ASN A 696 11.29 19.02 30.24
C ASN A 696 11.91 19.89 31.35
N GLY A 697 11.13 20.80 31.93
CA GLY A 697 11.44 21.37 33.24
C GLY A 697 10.67 20.58 34.29
N GLU A 698 11.33 19.65 34.96
CA GLU A 698 10.76 18.73 35.98
C GLU A 698 9.96 17.53 35.42
N ARG A 699 10.66 16.41 35.19
CA ARG A 699 10.19 15.05 35.51
C ARG A 699 11.38 14.10 35.62
#